data_AF-A0A3M7RBW9-F1
#
_entry.id   AF-A0A3M7RBW9-F1
#
_cell.length_a   1.000
_cell.length_b   1.000
_cell.length_c   1.000
_cell.angle_alpha   90.00
_cell.angle_beta   90.00
_cell.angle_gamma   90.00
#
_symmetry.space_group_name_H-M   'P 1'
#
loop_
_entity.id
_entity.type
_entity.pdbx_description
1 polymer ?
#
loop_
_entity_poly.entity_id
_entity_poly.type
_entity_poly.pdbx_seq_one_letter_code
_entity_poly.pdbx_strand_id
1 'polypeptide(L)'
;MLYQGSLALAGIASQLSIPLDHLNFAIAQLAAFCCGVLFRKWLKPCQDNTFKRHLLSFLIGISITYFCFGPQIIHLVIQSFITYSALFILPKKYSHIILFIYLMGHLSALHFYRMVYFYGIYGIDITGAVMINTQKLTSFAFFYHDGIKNSSELTEKQRKNLIKKLPSLVEFFGYVFSFQIVLIGPLIFYNDYKEFISGDNILISQKLKLVSINEKNHLKFPIKGSIKQPDNEIVLLNKLLGLMVLALAYHQITLAYDPIKNLEVEVYNQSLWHRLFYMNISALGQRCKYYLAWQIADMVCNASGLGFNGYDENGKAKWNLCSSVDIVKLETSTSIKKFIDNWNISTQKWIRLIAYERLPQSRTLAAFVSSALWHGFYFGYYCTFVSTAFLVYAGRGIRQNVRPIFQKSDVTKIVYALITWFGTIVSINYVALPFVLLDFGSSIRFYRSWYFAIHIISLINFKDKMALREGLIFGACNPLLDISCKVEPEFLAKYDLKANSAILGDESHVQIYEDIKKKHVSEIEYIPGGSGQNALRTASWILNYPNVATFVGCIGRDHNADIMKEKAKEVGLNTAYQVTDKASTGTCAVLITGEERSLVAHLGAANCFTSDHMNEPETWAHVQKSKIIYVTGFFFTVCCESIMKLAKFALENNRTFSINLSAPFLCQFFTDKLKDAIPYVDIIFGNEDEAMAFSKNILGKESTDIAAIAKDMSNMPKLNDRKRIVIITQGDKPVILAIGDSIKEIPVQKFEHSQIVDTNGAGDAFVGGFLAQYVQDKDLEKCIDCGIWVSGLIIQRSGCTFPKEMNYQ
;
A
#
# COMPACT_ATOMS: atom_id res chain seq x y z
N MET A 1 25.69 -9.55 -37.54
CA MET A 1 24.34 -10.14 -37.40
C MET A 1 23.86 -9.98 -35.97
N LEU A 2 22.58 -9.63 -35.77
CA LEU A 2 21.95 -9.51 -34.45
C LEU A 2 21.94 -10.88 -33.72
N TYR A 3 21.65 -11.94 -34.48
CA TYR A 3 21.64 -13.32 -33.99
C TYR A 3 23.00 -14.01 -34.18
N GLN A 4 23.49 -14.66 -33.13
CA GLN A 4 24.76 -15.40 -33.12
C GLN A 4 24.62 -16.81 -32.50
N GLY A 5 23.40 -17.31 -32.36
CA GLY A 5 23.15 -18.66 -31.84
C GLY A 5 23.44 -19.77 -32.86
N SER A 6 23.00 -20.98 -32.52
CA SER A 6 23.26 -22.17 -33.33
C SER A 6 22.70 -22.07 -34.75
N LEU A 7 23.49 -22.45 -35.74
CA LEU A 7 23.05 -22.56 -37.14
C LEU A 7 22.54 -23.96 -37.51
N ALA A 8 22.53 -24.90 -36.55
CA ALA A 8 22.20 -26.30 -36.81
C ALA A 8 20.80 -26.52 -37.40
N LEU A 9 19.84 -25.64 -37.08
CA LEU A 9 18.46 -25.72 -37.55
C LEU A 9 18.15 -24.78 -38.72
N ALA A 10 19.16 -24.14 -39.34
CA ALA A 10 18.94 -23.17 -40.41
C ALA A 10 18.17 -23.74 -41.62
N GLY A 11 18.47 -24.99 -42.01
CA GLY A 11 17.75 -25.66 -43.09
C GLY A 11 16.27 -25.86 -42.78
N ILE A 12 15.95 -26.29 -41.55
CA ILE A 12 14.57 -26.50 -41.09
C ILE A 12 13.83 -25.15 -40.97
N ALA A 13 14.49 -24.14 -40.42
CA ALA A 13 13.94 -22.78 -40.31
C ALA A 13 13.54 -22.23 -41.68
N SER A 14 14.39 -22.41 -42.70
CA SER A 14 14.11 -22.02 -44.08
C SER A 14 12.94 -22.79 -44.69
N GLN A 15 12.84 -24.10 -44.44
CA GLN A 15 11.72 -24.93 -44.94
C GLN A 15 10.38 -24.52 -44.32
N LEU A 16 10.38 -24.16 -43.03
CA LEU A 16 9.17 -23.77 -42.31
C LEU A 16 8.81 -22.29 -42.45
N SER A 17 9.66 -21.49 -43.11
CA SER A 17 9.54 -20.01 -43.16
C SER A 17 9.46 -19.36 -41.77
N ILE A 18 10.20 -19.89 -40.79
CA ILE A 18 10.25 -19.38 -39.41
C ILE A 18 11.62 -18.77 -39.16
N PRO A 19 11.73 -17.59 -38.51
CA PRO A 19 13.02 -17.05 -38.08
C PRO A 19 13.83 -18.04 -37.24
N LEU A 20 15.12 -18.21 -37.56
CA LEU A 20 15.98 -19.20 -36.91
C LEU A 20 16.10 -18.99 -35.40
N ASP A 21 16.16 -17.73 -34.96
CA ASP A 21 16.21 -17.36 -33.54
C ASP A 21 14.94 -17.79 -32.80
N HIS A 22 13.76 -17.64 -33.42
CA HIS A 22 12.49 -18.12 -32.87
C HIS A 22 12.46 -19.65 -32.77
N LEU A 23 12.90 -20.35 -33.82
CA LEU A 23 12.95 -21.82 -33.83
C LEU A 23 13.90 -22.36 -32.75
N ASN A 24 15.12 -21.82 -32.68
CA ASN A 24 16.10 -22.22 -31.68
C ASN A 24 15.59 -21.96 -30.26
N PHE A 25 14.95 -20.81 -30.03
CA PHE A 25 14.36 -20.51 -28.73
C PHE A 25 13.24 -21.48 -28.34
N ALA A 26 12.36 -21.84 -29.28
CA ALA A 26 11.30 -22.81 -29.04
C ALA A 26 11.85 -24.21 -28.71
N ILE A 27 12.85 -24.68 -29.48
CA ILE A 27 13.52 -25.97 -29.25
C ILE A 27 14.25 -25.99 -27.92
N ALA A 28 14.92 -24.90 -27.56
CA ALA A 28 15.57 -24.74 -26.27
C ALA A 28 14.59 -24.87 -25.09
N GLN A 29 13.40 -24.27 -25.19
CA GLN A 29 12.37 -24.38 -24.16
C GLN A 29 11.78 -25.80 -24.08
N LEU A 30 11.58 -26.47 -25.21
CA LEU A 30 11.16 -27.87 -25.22
C LEU A 30 12.21 -28.79 -24.58
N ALA A 31 13.49 -28.57 -24.91
CA ALA A 31 14.60 -29.27 -24.28
C ALA A 31 14.65 -29.01 -22.77
N ALA A 32 14.45 -27.76 -22.34
CA ALA A 32 14.37 -27.38 -20.93
C ALA A 32 13.20 -28.08 -20.22
N PHE A 33 12.02 -28.19 -20.87
CA PHE A 33 10.88 -28.94 -20.33
C PHE A 33 11.21 -30.42 -20.13
N CYS A 34 11.77 -31.09 -21.15
CA CYS A 34 12.20 -32.48 -21.06
C CYS A 34 13.25 -32.67 -19.95
N CYS A 35 14.24 -31.79 -19.90
CA CYS A 35 15.24 -31.76 -18.83
C CYS A 35 14.58 -31.57 -17.46
N GLY A 36 13.55 -30.74 -17.34
CA GLY A 36 12.77 -30.55 -16.10
C GLY A 36 12.12 -31.84 -15.61
N VAL A 37 11.44 -32.57 -16.50
CA VAL A 37 10.82 -33.87 -16.16
C VAL A 37 11.88 -34.86 -15.67
N LEU A 38 13.00 -34.97 -16.38
CA LEU A 38 14.10 -35.88 -16.02
C LEU A 38 14.79 -35.45 -14.71
N PHE A 39 15.02 -34.15 -14.53
CA PHE A 39 15.60 -33.56 -13.33
C PHE A 39 14.77 -33.89 -12.09
N ARG A 40 13.44 -33.79 -12.21
CA ARG A 40 12.50 -34.12 -11.13
C ARG A 40 12.47 -35.62 -10.81
N LYS A 41 12.54 -36.47 -11.84
CA LYS A 41 12.45 -37.94 -11.74
C LYS A 41 13.73 -38.57 -11.20
N TRP A 42 14.90 -38.17 -11.72
CA TRP A 42 16.17 -38.84 -11.47
C TRP A 42 17.00 -38.21 -10.34
N LEU A 43 16.89 -36.90 -10.13
CA LEU A 43 17.61 -36.18 -9.08
C LEU A 43 16.63 -35.70 -8.01
N LYS A 44 16.06 -36.63 -7.23
CA LYS A 44 15.13 -36.25 -6.16
C LYS A 44 15.77 -35.27 -5.16
N PRO A 45 15.03 -34.26 -4.67
CA PRO A 45 15.57 -33.32 -3.70
C PRO A 45 15.91 -34.05 -2.39
N CYS A 46 17.16 -33.96 -1.98
CA CYS A 46 17.69 -34.38 -0.69
C CYS A 46 19.06 -33.73 -0.48
N GLN A 47 19.59 -33.77 0.75
CA GLN A 47 20.89 -33.18 1.05
C GLN A 47 22.01 -33.73 0.15
N ASP A 48 22.06 -35.05 -0.08
CA ASP A 48 23.09 -35.71 -0.90
C ASP A 48 23.07 -35.30 -2.38
N ASN A 49 21.91 -34.90 -2.89
CA ASN A 49 21.74 -34.49 -4.29
C ASN A 49 21.87 -32.98 -4.50
N THR A 50 22.02 -32.18 -3.44
CA THR A 50 22.00 -30.71 -3.52
C THR A 50 23.08 -30.18 -4.47
N PHE A 51 24.33 -30.63 -4.31
CA PHE A 51 25.44 -30.25 -5.19
C PHE A 51 25.19 -30.67 -6.64
N LYS A 52 24.77 -31.92 -6.87
CA LYS A 52 24.48 -32.46 -8.20
C LYS A 52 23.36 -31.68 -8.90
N ARG A 53 22.33 -31.28 -8.15
CA ARG A 53 21.20 -30.48 -8.65
C ARG A 53 21.63 -29.07 -9.08
N HIS A 54 22.49 -28.39 -8.29
CA HIS A 54 23.08 -27.11 -8.69
C HIS A 54 23.95 -27.25 -9.94
N LEU A 55 24.89 -28.21 -9.93
CA LEU A 55 25.80 -28.43 -11.04
C LEU A 55 25.06 -28.77 -12.33
N LEU A 56 24.09 -29.68 -12.29
CA LEU A 56 23.31 -30.03 -13.48
C LEU A 56 22.45 -28.86 -13.97
N SER A 57 21.88 -28.09 -13.04
CA SER A 57 21.11 -26.88 -13.41
C SER A 57 21.99 -25.87 -14.15
N PHE A 58 23.22 -25.66 -13.67
CA PHE A 58 24.23 -24.82 -14.34
C PHE A 58 24.61 -25.37 -15.72
N LEU A 59 25.00 -26.64 -15.82
CA LEU A 59 25.48 -27.26 -17.06
C LEU A 59 24.41 -27.27 -18.16
N ILE A 60 23.16 -27.60 -17.82
CA ILE A 60 22.06 -27.55 -18.78
C ILE A 60 21.78 -26.11 -19.19
N GLY A 61 21.70 -25.19 -18.23
CA GLY A 61 21.30 -23.82 -18.54
C GLY A 61 22.35 -23.05 -19.33
N ILE A 62 23.66 -23.23 -19.04
CA ILE A 62 24.72 -22.63 -19.86
C ILE A 62 24.70 -23.17 -21.29
N SER A 63 24.46 -24.48 -21.45
CA SER A 63 24.40 -25.14 -22.77
C SER A 63 23.21 -24.65 -23.60
N ILE A 64 22.02 -24.58 -23.00
CA ILE A 64 20.81 -24.09 -23.66
C ILE A 64 20.96 -22.60 -24.02
N THR A 65 21.54 -21.81 -23.12
CA THR A 65 21.77 -20.38 -23.37
C THR A 65 22.78 -20.17 -24.51
N TYR A 66 23.85 -20.96 -24.54
CA TYR A 66 24.82 -20.92 -25.64
C TYR A 66 24.21 -21.39 -26.96
N PHE A 67 23.34 -22.40 -26.96
CA PHE A 67 22.59 -22.81 -28.14
C PHE A 67 21.74 -21.66 -28.70
N CYS A 68 21.06 -20.91 -27.83
CA CYS A 68 20.22 -19.79 -28.24
C CYS A 68 21.01 -18.55 -28.70
N PHE A 69 22.11 -18.19 -28.03
CA PHE A 69 22.74 -16.87 -28.21
C PHE A 69 24.22 -16.93 -28.60
N GLY A 70 24.83 -18.11 -28.61
CA GLY A 70 26.23 -18.33 -28.95
C GLY A 70 27.19 -17.52 -28.08
N PRO A 71 28.25 -16.91 -28.66
CA PRO A 71 29.25 -16.16 -27.91
C PRO A 71 28.70 -15.00 -27.07
N GLN A 72 27.51 -14.48 -27.39
CA GLN A 72 26.88 -13.39 -26.63
C GLN A 72 26.59 -13.75 -25.17
N ILE A 73 26.57 -15.04 -24.81
CA ILE A 73 26.47 -15.50 -23.41
C ILE A 73 27.53 -14.88 -22.50
N ILE A 74 28.65 -14.40 -23.06
CA ILE A 74 29.71 -13.70 -22.32
C ILE A 74 29.17 -12.54 -21.48
N HIS A 75 28.11 -11.84 -21.93
CA HIS A 75 27.50 -10.76 -21.16
C HIS A 75 26.89 -11.27 -19.84
N LEU A 76 26.21 -12.43 -19.86
CA LEU A 76 25.67 -13.05 -18.65
C LEU A 76 26.78 -13.52 -17.71
N VAL A 77 27.85 -14.09 -18.27
CA VAL A 77 29.00 -14.57 -17.50
C VAL A 77 29.71 -13.41 -16.81
N ILE A 78 30.07 -12.36 -17.56
CA ILE A 78 30.73 -11.15 -17.03
C ILE A 78 29.86 -10.49 -15.95
N GLN A 79 28.57 -10.28 -16.23
CA GLN A 79 27.63 -9.64 -15.30
C GLN A 79 27.57 -10.40 -13.97
N SER A 80 27.54 -11.73 -14.03
CA SER A 80 27.41 -12.60 -12.86
C SER A 80 28.72 -12.74 -12.09
N PHE A 81 29.86 -12.87 -12.78
CA PHE A 81 31.18 -12.98 -12.17
C PHE A 81 31.59 -11.69 -11.45
N ILE A 82 31.39 -10.53 -12.10
CA ILE A 82 31.64 -9.23 -11.47
C ILE A 82 30.75 -9.05 -10.25
N THR A 83 29.48 -9.46 -10.33
CA THR A 83 28.56 -9.38 -9.18
C THR A 83 29.06 -10.21 -7.99
N TYR A 84 29.42 -11.47 -8.22
CA TYR A 84 29.90 -12.35 -7.16
C TYR A 84 31.19 -11.80 -6.52
N SER A 85 32.14 -11.38 -7.36
CA SER A 85 33.42 -10.82 -6.92
C SER A 85 33.22 -9.52 -6.12
N ALA A 86 32.36 -8.63 -6.60
CA ALA A 86 32.04 -7.37 -5.93
C ALA A 86 31.33 -7.60 -4.58
N LEU A 87 30.44 -8.59 -4.46
CA LEU A 87 29.81 -8.93 -3.18
C LEU A 87 30.80 -9.51 -2.17
N PHE A 88 31.88 -10.14 -2.65
CA PHE A 88 32.97 -10.65 -1.81
C PHE A 88 33.93 -9.53 -1.35
N ILE A 89 34.22 -8.57 -2.23
CA ILE A 89 35.24 -7.52 -1.99
C ILE A 89 34.63 -6.28 -1.33
N LEU A 90 33.46 -5.81 -1.77
CA LEU A 90 32.90 -4.53 -1.35
C LEU A 90 32.24 -4.63 0.04
N PRO A 91 32.25 -3.53 0.83
CA PRO A 91 31.51 -3.48 2.07
C PRO A 91 30.02 -3.74 1.85
N LYS A 92 29.46 -4.65 2.65
CA LYS A 92 28.06 -5.10 2.55
C LYS A 92 27.05 -3.95 2.62
N LYS A 93 27.39 -2.86 3.31
CA LYS A 93 26.60 -1.61 3.41
C LYS A 93 26.35 -0.94 2.05
N TYR A 94 27.29 -0.99 1.11
CA TYR A 94 27.22 -0.22 -0.15
C TYR A 94 27.10 -1.10 -1.40
N SER A 95 27.44 -2.39 -1.30
CA SER A 95 27.53 -3.28 -2.46
C SER A 95 26.26 -3.33 -3.31
N HIS A 96 25.07 -3.31 -2.69
CA HIS A 96 23.79 -3.37 -3.39
C HIS A 96 23.53 -2.16 -4.34
N ILE A 97 23.89 -0.94 -3.95
CA ILE A 97 23.71 0.26 -4.78
C ILE A 97 24.72 0.29 -5.91
N ILE A 98 25.99 -0.01 -5.60
CA ILE A 98 27.06 -0.06 -6.60
C ILE A 98 26.72 -1.11 -7.67
N LEU A 99 26.27 -2.28 -7.24
CA LEU A 99 25.84 -3.34 -8.14
C LEU A 99 24.58 -2.98 -8.91
N PHE A 100 23.62 -2.30 -8.31
CA PHE A 100 22.45 -1.82 -9.04
C PHE A 100 22.85 -0.91 -10.20
N ILE A 101 23.73 0.07 -9.96
CA ILE A 101 24.23 0.99 -10.98
C ILE A 101 24.99 0.22 -12.07
N TYR A 102 25.89 -0.67 -11.70
CA TYR A 102 26.64 -1.49 -12.67
C TYR A 102 25.71 -2.37 -13.52
N LEU A 103 24.79 -3.10 -12.89
CA LEU A 103 23.91 -4.05 -13.56
C LEU A 103 22.93 -3.35 -14.51
N MET A 104 22.31 -2.26 -14.05
CA MET A 104 21.46 -1.43 -14.89
C MET A 104 22.26 -0.73 -16.00
N GLY A 105 23.49 -0.27 -15.70
CA GLY A 105 24.37 0.37 -16.68
C GLY A 105 24.82 -0.58 -17.78
N HIS A 106 25.20 -1.82 -17.44
CA HIS A 106 25.53 -2.87 -18.40
C HIS A 106 24.35 -3.16 -19.32
N LEU A 107 23.17 -3.41 -18.75
CA LEU A 107 21.94 -3.64 -19.52
C LEU A 107 21.61 -2.44 -20.43
N SER A 108 21.75 -1.22 -19.89
CA SER A 108 21.55 0.02 -20.66
C SER A 108 22.49 0.13 -21.85
N ALA A 109 23.78 -0.20 -21.68
CA ALA A 109 24.74 -0.18 -22.77
C ALA A 109 24.35 -1.16 -23.90
N LEU A 110 23.83 -2.34 -23.56
CA LEU A 110 23.33 -3.30 -24.56
C LEU A 110 22.07 -2.80 -25.27
N HIS A 111 21.13 -2.20 -24.54
CA HIS A 111 19.95 -1.58 -25.16
C HIS A 111 20.34 -0.43 -26.09
N PHE A 112 21.30 0.40 -25.70
CA PHE A 112 21.81 1.49 -26.52
C PHE A 112 22.49 0.97 -27.78
N TYR A 113 23.39 -0.02 -27.65
CA TYR A 113 24.01 -0.70 -28.79
C TYR A 113 22.95 -1.26 -29.74
N ARG A 114 21.93 -1.96 -29.23
CA ARG A 114 20.84 -2.49 -30.05
C ARG A 114 20.07 -1.36 -30.75
N MET A 115 19.76 -0.28 -30.06
CA MET A 115 19.02 0.85 -30.63
C MET A 115 19.81 1.52 -31.76
N VAL A 116 21.14 1.66 -31.62
CA VAL A 116 22.00 2.29 -32.63
C VAL A 116 22.17 1.40 -33.87
N TYR A 117 22.42 0.11 -33.70
CA TYR A 117 22.79 -0.77 -34.81
C TYR A 117 21.64 -1.61 -35.38
N PHE A 118 20.55 -1.80 -34.63
CA PHE A 118 19.42 -2.67 -34.99
C PHE A 118 18.07 -2.01 -34.65
N TYR A 119 17.97 -0.70 -34.95
CA TYR A 119 16.80 0.11 -34.64
C TYR A 119 15.51 -0.51 -35.19
N GLY A 120 14.51 -0.71 -34.32
CA GLY A 120 13.18 -1.21 -34.72
C GLY A 120 13.13 -2.70 -35.10
N ILE A 121 14.24 -3.44 -35.00
CA ILE A 121 14.26 -4.87 -35.33
C ILE A 121 13.75 -5.70 -34.15
N TYR A 122 12.69 -6.46 -34.42
CA TYR A 122 12.14 -7.47 -33.52
C TYR A 122 12.81 -8.82 -33.74
N GLY A 123 13.82 -9.13 -32.92
CA GLY A 123 14.45 -10.46 -32.84
C GLY A 123 14.64 -10.90 -31.39
N ILE A 124 14.82 -12.21 -31.19
CA ILE A 124 15.21 -12.80 -29.91
C ILE A 124 16.73 -12.70 -29.78
N ASP A 125 17.20 -11.86 -28.87
CA ASP A 125 18.62 -11.64 -28.60
C ASP A 125 18.95 -11.85 -27.12
N ILE A 126 20.24 -11.76 -26.80
CA ILE A 126 20.76 -11.95 -25.45
C ILE A 126 20.19 -10.95 -24.43
N THR A 127 19.68 -9.78 -24.87
CA THR A 127 19.20 -8.74 -23.94
C THR A 127 18.02 -9.24 -23.11
N GLY A 128 17.15 -10.09 -23.67
CA GLY A 128 16.05 -10.70 -22.91
C GLY A 128 16.54 -11.54 -21.72
N ALA A 129 17.59 -12.33 -21.91
CA ALA A 129 18.20 -13.11 -20.83
C ALA A 129 18.94 -12.20 -19.82
N VAL A 130 19.64 -11.16 -20.31
CA VAL A 130 20.32 -10.17 -19.45
C VAL A 130 19.33 -9.36 -18.63
N MET A 131 18.14 -9.05 -19.16
CA MET A 131 17.06 -8.40 -18.42
C MET A 131 16.66 -9.22 -17.19
N ILE A 132 16.42 -10.52 -17.35
CA ILE A 132 16.11 -11.43 -16.23
C ILE A 132 17.30 -11.57 -15.28
N ASN A 133 18.51 -11.70 -15.81
CA ASN A 133 19.72 -11.82 -14.98
C ASN A 133 19.96 -10.56 -14.12
N THR A 134 19.72 -9.39 -14.69
CA THR A 134 19.76 -8.10 -13.98
C THR A 134 18.78 -8.11 -12.80
N GLN A 135 17.57 -8.63 -12.99
CA GLN A 135 16.61 -8.74 -11.90
C GLN A 135 17.08 -9.68 -10.79
N LYS A 136 17.65 -10.83 -11.16
CA LYS A 136 18.17 -11.83 -10.21
C LYS A 136 19.33 -11.28 -9.39
N LEU A 137 20.33 -10.70 -10.07
CA LEU A 137 21.56 -10.21 -9.46
C LEU A 137 21.32 -8.98 -8.58
N THR A 138 20.47 -8.04 -9.03
CA THR A 138 20.06 -6.91 -8.18
C THR A 138 19.29 -7.39 -6.95
N SER A 139 18.31 -8.28 -7.12
CA SER A 139 17.58 -8.85 -5.97
C SER A 139 18.51 -9.53 -4.98
N PHE A 140 19.45 -10.35 -5.48
CA PHE A 140 20.46 -11.03 -4.68
C PHE A 140 21.30 -10.02 -3.87
N ALA A 141 21.81 -8.98 -4.53
CA ALA A 141 22.64 -7.97 -3.88
C ALA A 141 21.88 -7.19 -2.78
N PHE A 142 20.64 -6.80 -3.04
CA PHE A 142 19.80 -6.11 -2.05
C PHE A 142 19.45 -7.01 -0.85
N PHE A 143 19.10 -8.27 -1.08
CA PHE A 143 18.80 -9.19 0.02
C PHE A 143 20.04 -9.65 0.78
N TYR A 144 21.21 -9.64 0.13
CA TYR A 144 22.48 -9.77 0.82
C TYR A 144 22.69 -8.58 1.75
N HIS A 145 22.60 -7.35 1.24
CA HIS A 145 22.68 -6.14 2.07
C HIS A 145 21.71 -6.18 3.25
N ASP A 146 20.43 -6.54 3.04
CA ASP A 146 19.43 -6.63 4.12
C ASP A 146 19.84 -7.60 5.24
N GLY A 147 20.72 -8.55 4.96
CA GLY A 147 21.30 -9.46 5.96
C GLY A 147 22.15 -8.79 7.05
N ILE A 148 22.37 -7.47 7.03
CA ILE A 148 22.99 -6.70 8.13
C ILE A 148 21.99 -5.95 9.00
N LYS A 149 20.73 -5.85 8.57
CA LYS A 149 19.69 -5.07 9.26
C LYS A 149 19.01 -5.89 10.35
N ASN A 150 18.43 -5.19 11.33
CA ASN A 150 17.60 -5.81 12.36
C ASN A 150 16.27 -6.30 11.79
N SER A 151 15.72 -7.39 12.34
CA SER A 151 14.46 -7.99 11.89
C SER A 151 13.26 -7.05 11.96
N SER A 152 13.29 -6.06 12.87
CA SER A 152 12.26 -5.03 13.06
C SER A 152 12.20 -3.99 11.92
N GLU A 153 13.30 -3.80 11.19
CA GLU A 153 13.40 -2.82 10.10
C GLU A 153 12.95 -3.40 8.74
N LEU A 154 12.74 -4.71 8.67
CA LEU A 154 12.48 -5.43 7.42
C LEU A 154 11.00 -5.79 7.27
N THR A 155 10.48 -5.67 6.05
CA THR A 155 9.16 -6.22 5.72
C THR A 155 9.19 -7.75 5.75
N GLU A 156 8.03 -8.39 5.90
CA GLU A 156 7.93 -9.86 5.91
C GLU A 156 8.57 -10.50 4.65
N LYS A 157 8.36 -9.88 3.48
CA LYS A 157 8.93 -10.33 2.22
C LYS A 157 10.45 -10.18 2.17
N GLN A 158 11.00 -9.11 2.74
CA GLN A 158 12.44 -8.92 2.85
C GLN A 158 13.05 -9.95 3.81
N ARG A 159 12.38 -10.24 4.94
CA ARG A 159 12.80 -11.27 5.89
C ARG A 159 12.84 -12.66 5.24
N LYS A 160 11.84 -13.04 4.45
CA LYS A 160 11.81 -14.33 3.74
C LYS A 160 13.00 -14.49 2.78
N ASN A 161 13.39 -13.43 2.09
CA ASN A 161 14.41 -13.49 1.03
C ASN A 161 15.83 -13.15 1.49
N LEU A 162 16.03 -12.96 2.80
CA LEU A 162 17.28 -12.51 3.39
C LEU A 162 18.46 -13.45 3.11
N ILE A 163 19.61 -12.90 2.73
CA ILE A 163 20.85 -13.65 2.46
C ILE A 163 21.93 -13.23 3.47
N LYS A 164 22.19 -14.09 4.46
CA LYS A 164 23.19 -13.78 5.51
C LYS A 164 24.63 -14.02 5.05
N LYS A 165 24.86 -15.11 4.32
CA LYS A 165 26.18 -15.56 3.86
C LYS A 165 26.19 -15.74 2.36
N LEU A 166 27.32 -15.43 1.74
CA LEU A 166 27.52 -15.71 0.32
C LEU A 166 27.54 -17.23 0.10
N PRO A 167 26.84 -17.72 -0.93
CA PRO A 167 26.86 -19.12 -1.30
C PRO A 167 28.14 -19.47 -2.05
N SER A 168 28.41 -20.76 -2.20
CA SER A 168 29.50 -21.27 -3.03
C SER A 168 29.31 -20.87 -4.51
N LEU A 169 30.39 -20.93 -5.28
CA LEU A 169 30.34 -20.65 -6.73
C LEU A 169 29.34 -21.55 -7.45
N VAL A 170 29.27 -22.84 -7.09
CA VAL A 170 28.37 -23.81 -7.72
C VAL A 170 26.90 -23.48 -7.41
N GLU A 171 26.59 -23.09 -6.18
CA GLU A 171 25.23 -22.66 -5.81
C GLU A 171 24.83 -21.35 -6.53
N PHE A 172 25.74 -20.37 -6.57
CA PHE A 172 25.50 -19.07 -7.19
C PHE A 172 25.32 -19.19 -8.71
N PHE A 173 26.25 -19.83 -9.40
CA PHE A 173 26.16 -20.04 -10.85
C PHE A 173 25.06 -21.03 -11.22
N GLY A 174 24.76 -22.01 -10.36
CA GLY A 174 23.58 -22.87 -10.46
C GLY A 174 22.27 -22.06 -10.44
N TYR A 175 22.17 -21.05 -9.57
CA TYR A 175 21.03 -20.13 -9.54
C TYR A 175 20.98 -19.27 -10.79
N VAL A 176 22.07 -18.57 -11.12
CA VAL A 176 22.16 -17.62 -12.24
C VAL A 176 21.83 -18.30 -13.58
N PHE A 177 22.44 -19.46 -13.85
CA PHE A 177 22.23 -20.23 -15.08
C PHE A 177 21.26 -21.39 -14.89
N SER A 178 20.33 -21.30 -13.95
CA SER A 178 19.27 -22.30 -13.80
C SER A 178 18.46 -22.41 -15.10
N PHE A 179 18.51 -23.57 -15.78
CA PHE A 179 17.86 -23.77 -17.09
C PHE A 179 16.36 -23.49 -17.09
N GLN A 180 15.70 -23.59 -15.94
CA GLN A 180 14.29 -23.32 -15.74
C GLN A 180 13.91 -21.86 -16.04
N ILE A 181 14.83 -20.92 -15.80
CA ILE A 181 14.53 -19.48 -15.77
C ILE A 181 15.51 -18.61 -16.56
N VAL A 182 16.62 -19.17 -17.08
CA VAL A 182 17.72 -18.39 -17.68
C VAL A 182 17.35 -17.67 -18.98
N LEU A 183 16.45 -18.24 -19.80
CA LEU A 183 16.14 -17.68 -21.12
C LEU A 183 15.16 -16.50 -21.06
N ILE A 184 14.03 -16.67 -20.37
CA ILE A 184 12.93 -15.68 -20.35
C ILE A 184 12.34 -15.45 -18.96
N GLY A 185 12.68 -16.28 -17.99
CA GLY A 185 12.14 -16.19 -16.64
C GLY A 185 10.64 -16.43 -16.57
N PRO A 186 10.15 -16.78 -15.38
CA PRO A 186 9.86 -15.81 -14.33
C PRO A 186 11.08 -15.47 -13.48
N LEU A 187 11.10 -14.28 -12.87
CA LEU A 187 12.04 -14.01 -11.78
C LEU A 187 11.69 -14.89 -10.57
N ILE A 188 12.69 -15.64 -10.11
CA ILE A 188 12.66 -16.41 -8.86
C ILE A 188 13.77 -15.90 -7.95
N PHE A 189 13.45 -15.64 -6.68
CA PHE A 189 14.44 -15.19 -5.71
C PHE A 189 15.34 -16.35 -5.27
N TYR A 190 16.55 -16.00 -4.82
CA TYR A 190 17.57 -16.98 -4.48
C TYR A 190 17.12 -17.99 -3.41
N ASN A 191 16.41 -17.54 -2.37
CA ASN A 191 15.95 -18.43 -1.31
C ASN A 191 14.89 -19.42 -1.81
N ASP A 192 13.95 -18.99 -2.66
CA ASP A 192 12.98 -19.90 -3.28
C ASP A 192 13.68 -20.95 -4.17
N TYR A 193 14.71 -20.55 -4.93
CA TYR A 193 15.54 -21.48 -5.70
C TYR A 193 16.32 -22.46 -4.80
N LYS A 194 16.94 -21.96 -3.73
CA LYS A 194 17.72 -22.77 -2.78
C LYS A 194 16.84 -23.82 -2.09
N GLU A 195 15.65 -23.43 -1.66
CA GLU A 195 14.67 -24.35 -1.06
C GLU A 195 14.20 -25.40 -2.07
N PHE A 196 14.01 -25.04 -3.33
CA PHE A 196 13.70 -25.99 -4.41
C PHE A 196 14.83 -27.00 -4.64
N ILE A 197 16.09 -26.57 -4.62
CA ILE A 197 17.23 -27.47 -4.85
C ILE A 197 17.37 -28.47 -3.69
N SER A 198 17.25 -28.00 -2.44
CA SER A 198 17.36 -28.83 -1.24
C SER A 198 16.13 -29.70 -0.94
N GLY A 199 14.93 -29.22 -1.28
CA GLY A 199 13.65 -29.84 -0.93
C GLY A 199 13.01 -29.29 0.35
N ASP A 200 13.60 -28.25 0.95
CA ASP A 200 13.12 -27.67 2.21
C ASP A 200 11.69 -27.10 2.08
N ASN A 201 11.35 -26.52 0.92
CA ASN A 201 10.00 -26.01 0.65
C ASN A 201 8.93 -27.10 0.77
N ILE A 202 9.22 -28.32 0.32
CA ILE A 202 8.31 -29.47 0.39
C ILE A 202 8.19 -29.94 1.84
N LEU A 203 9.32 -30.09 2.54
CA LEU A 203 9.36 -30.54 3.93
C LEU A 203 8.60 -29.60 4.86
N ILE A 204 8.84 -28.29 4.75
CA ILE A 204 8.15 -27.26 5.55
C ILE A 204 6.65 -27.30 5.26
N SER A 205 6.27 -27.33 3.98
CA SER A 205 4.85 -27.36 3.59
C SER A 205 4.12 -28.61 4.07
N GLN A 206 4.77 -29.78 4.06
CA GLN A 206 4.22 -31.02 4.57
C GLN A 206 4.09 -31.01 6.09
N LYS A 207 5.08 -30.48 6.81
CA LYS A 207 4.99 -30.28 8.27
C LYS A 207 3.84 -29.35 8.64
N LEU A 208 3.69 -28.22 7.95
CA LEU A 208 2.59 -27.28 8.19
C LEU A 208 1.22 -27.92 7.91
N LYS A 209 1.11 -28.68 6.81
CA LYS A 209 -0.11 -29.44 6.50
C LYS A 209 -0.45 -30.45 7.60
N LEU A 210 0.55 -31.16 8.14
CA LEU A 210 0.37 -32.10 9.24
C LEU A 210 0.00 -31.41 10.55
N VAL A 211 0.60 -30.25 10.87
CA VAL A 211 0.22 -29.44 12.05
C VAL A 211 -1.24 -28.99 11.96
N SER A 212 -1.69 -28.47 10.81
CA SER A 212 -3.09 -28.07 10.61
C SER A 212 -4.09 -29.22 10.70
N ILE A 213 -3.64 -30.45 10.44
CA ILE A 213 -4.46 -31.66 10.57
C ILE A 213 -4.41 -32.20 12.02
N ASN A 214 -3.26 -32.07 12.69
CA ASN A 214 -3.04 -32.51 14.08
C ASN A 214 -3.78 -31.67 15.13
N GLU A 215 -4.01 -30.37 14.88
CA GLU A 215 -4.93 -29.57 15.70
C GLU A 215 -6.36 -30.12 15.70
N LYS A 216 -6.71 -31.00 14.74
CA LYS A 216 -7.99 -31.71 14.71
C LYS A 216 -7.93 -33.17 15.22
N ASN A 217 -6.76 -33.82 15.25
CA ASN A 217 -6.60 -35.21 15.69
C ASN A 217 -5.15 -35.47 16.13
N HIS A 218 -4.91 -35.70 17.42
CA HIS A 218 -3.60 -35.89 18.06
C HIS A 218 -2.75 -37.06 17.50
N LEU A 219 -2.02 -36.87 16.39
CA LEU A 219 -1.12 -37.88 15.81
C LEU A 219 0.35 -37.44 15.82
N LYS A 220 1.29 -38.40 15.96
CA LYS A 220 2.74 -38.13 16.07
C LYS A 220 3.41 -37.93 14.71
N PHE A 221 4.43 -37.05 14.67
CA PHE A 221 5.24 -36.74 13.49
C PHE A 221 6.19 -37.88 13.08
N PRO A 222 6.21 -38.34 11.82
CA PRO A 222 7.29 -39.19 11.35
C PRO A 222 8.53 -38.33 11.03
N ILE A 223 9.62 -38.62 11.74
CA ILE A 223 10.95 -38.04 11.54
C ILE A 223 11.72 -38.95 10.58
N LYS A 224 12.32 -38.33 9.55
CA LYS A 224 13.25 -38.93 8.57
C LYS A 224 12.67 -40.04 7.68
N GLY A 225 12.13 -39.62 6.54
CA GLY A 225 11.77 -40.47 5.41
C GLY A 225 11.84 -39.67 4.10
N SER A 226 11.96 -40.36 2.96
CA SER A 226 12.12 -39.79 1.62
C SER A 226 11.10 -38.66 1.31
N ILE A 227 11.58 -37.53 0.77
CA ILE A 227 10.72 -36.40 0.38
C ILE A 227 9.78 -36.87 -0.73
N LYS A 228 8.49 -37.07 -0.40
CA LYS A 228 7.46 -37.36 -1.40
C LYS A 228 7.11 -36.06 -2.14
N GLN A 229 7.52 -35.96 -3.39
CA GLN A 229 7.22 -34.80 -4.22
C GLN A 229 5.71 -34.76 -4.55
N PRO A 230 5.07 -33.58 -4.51
CA PRO A 230 3.65 -33.43 -4.88
C PRO A 230 3.44 -33.66 -6.38
N ASP A 231 2.30 -34.23 -6.76
CA ASP A 231 1.97 -34.52 -8.15
C ASP A 231 1.77 -33.24 -8.97
N ASN A 232 2.30 -33.22 -10.20
CA ASN A 232 2.25 -32.09 -11.12
C ASN A 232 1.55 -32.40 -12.47
N GLU A 233 1.18 -33.65 -12.73
CA GLU A 233 0.69 -34.13 -14.03
C GLU A 233 -0.54 -33.36 -14.52
N ILE A 234 -1.57 -33.21 -13.67
CA ILE A 234 -2.80 -32.48 -14.01
C ILE A 234 -2.50 -31.01 -14.31
N VAL A 235 -1.56 -30.39 -13.58
CA VAL A 235 -1.19 -28.99 -13.81
C VAL A 235 -0.45 -28.84 -15.13
N LEU A 236 0.45 -29.78 -15.46
CA LEU A 236 1.15 -29.78 -16.74
C LEU A 236 0.19 -29.99 -17.90
N LEU A 237 -0.79 -30.91 -17.78
CA LEU A 237 -1.81 -31.14 -18.80
C LEU A 237 -2.65 -29.87 -19.05
N ASN A 238 -3.13 -29.23 -17.98
CA ASN A 238 -3.91 -27.99 -18.09
C ASN A 238 -3.10 -26.86 -18.74
N LYS A 239 -1.80 -26.75 -18.42
CA LYS A 239 -0.91 -25.75 -19.03
C LYS A 239 -0.65 -26.04 -20.51
N LEU A 240 -0.47 -27.31 -20.88
CA LEU A 240 -0.30 -27.71 -22.27
C LEU A 240 -1.54 -27.38 -23.10
N LEU A 241 -2.74 -27.70 -22.59
CA LEU A 241 -4.00 -27.35 -23.24
C LEU A 241 -4.14 -25.82 -23.41
N GLY A 242 -3.83 -25.06 -22.35
CA GLY A 242 -3.84 -23.60 -22.42
C GLY A 242 -2.84 -23.05 -23.45
N LEU A 243 -1.65 -23.63 -23.55
CA LEU A 243 -0.64 -23.26 -24.55
C LEU A 243 -1.12 -23.51 -25.98
N MET A 244 -1.78 -24.64 -26.25
CA MET A 244 -2.34 -24.93 -27.57
C MET A 244 -3.40 -23.90 -27.99
N VAL A 245 -4.30 -23.54 -27.07
CA VAL A 245 -5.32 -22.50 -27.31
C VAL A 245 -4.67 -21.14 -27.56
N LEU A 246 -3.70 -20.75 -26.74
CA LEU A 246 -2.97 -19.49 -26.91
C LEU A 246 -2.16 -19.45 -28.20
N ALA A 247 -1.58 -20.56 -28.64
CA ALA A 247 -0.77 -20.63 -29.85
C ALA A 247 -1.65 -20.46 -31.09
N LEU A 248 -2.81 -21.13 -31.11
CA LEU A 248 -3.81 -20.95 -32.15
C LEU A 248 -4.34 -19.51 -32.19
N ALA A 249 -4.70 -18.96 -31.03
CA ALA A 249 -5.18 -17.58 -30.94
C ALA A 249 -4.12 -16.57 -31.40
N TYR A 250 -2.87 -16.73 -30.97
CA TYR A 250 -1.75 -15.89 -31.42
C TYR A 250 -1.57 -15.96 -32.94
N HIS A 251 -1.51 -17.16 -33.50
CA HIS A 251 -1.33 -17.35 -34.94
C HIS A 251 -2.48 -16.71 -35.74
N GLN A 252 -3.73 -16.98 -35.39
CA GLN A 252 -4.89 -16.45 -36.10
C GLN A 252 -4.99 -14.92 -35.99
N ILE A 253 -4.79 -14.35 -34.80
CA ILE A 253 -4.90 -12.91 -34.58
C ILE A 253 -3.74 -12.17 -35.26
N THR A 254 -2.50 -12.63 -35.14
CA THR A 254 -1.35 -11.92 -35.70
C THR A 254 -1.28 -11.97 -37.22
N LEU A 255 -1.80 -13.03 -37.84
CA LEU A 255 -1.97 -13.08 -39.31
C LEU A 255 -3.00 -12.06 -39.80
N ALA A 256 -4.08 -11.85 -39.05
CA ALA A 256 -5.18 -10.99 -39.48
C ALA A 256 -5.05 -9.51 -39.04
N TYR A 257 -4.37 -9.24 -37.92
CA TYR A 257 -4.39 -7.94 -37.24
C TYR A 257 -2.98 -7.49 -36.80
N ASP A 258 -2.20 -6.96 -37.75
CA ASP A 258 -0.90 -6.35 -37.46
C ASP A 258 -1.07 -5.02 -36.71
N PRO A 259 -0.45 -4.81 -35.52
CA PRO A 259 -0.54 -3.56 -34.78
C PRO A 259 -0.08 -2.33 -35.56
N ILE A 260 0.84 -2.45 -36.52
CA ILE A 260 1.34 -1.32 -37.31
C ILE A 260 0.22 -0.70 -38.17
N LYS A 261 -0.73 -1.52 -38.64
CA LYS A 261 -1.86 -1.06 -39.46
C LYS A 261 -2.78 -0.06 -38.75
N ASN A 262 -2.71 0.05 -37.42
CA ASN A 262 -3.40 1.13 -36.68
C ASN A 262 -2.96 2.55 -37.12
N LEU A 263 -1.84 2.68 -37.83
CA LEU A 263 -1.32 3.93 -38.39
C LEU A 263 -1.67 4.12 -39.87
N GLU A 264 -2.11 3.06 -40.55
CA GLU A 264 -2.37 3.09 -41.98
C GLU A 264 -3.73 3.73 -42.28
N VAL A 265 -3.82 4.39 -43.42
CA VAL A 265 -5.03 5.10 -43.88
C VAL A 265 -6.23 4.16 -43.93
N GLU A 266 -6.01 2.89 -44.28
CA GLU A 266 -7.04 1.84 -44.36
C GLU A 266 -7.81 1.63 -43.06
N VAL A 267 -7.12 1.68 -41.91
CA VAL A 267 -7.74 1.55 -40.58
C VAL A 267 -8.14 2.92 -40.05
N TYR A 268 -7.31 3.93 -40.28
CA TYR A 268 -7.50 5.29 -39.76
C TYR A 268 -8.81 5.95 -40.25
N ASN A 269 -9.18 5.75 -41.52
CA ASN A 269 -10.39 6.32 -42.11
C ASN A 269 -11.68 5.54 -41.80
N GLN A 270 -11.59 4.44 -41.05
CA GLN A 270 -12.75 3.63 -40.68
C GLN A 270 -13.52 4.26 -39.51
N SER A 271 -14.72 3.74 -39.26
CA SER A 271 -15.54 4.13 -38.12
C SER A 271 -14.80 3.95 -36.79
N LEU A 272 -15.17 4.75 -35.78
CA LEU A 272 -14.60 4.65 -34.43
C LEU A 272 -14.70 3.22 -33.86
N TRP A 273 -15.80 2.52 -34.11
CA TRP A 273 -16.01 1.14 -33.67
C TRP A 273 -15.05 0.16 -34.33
N HIS A 274 -14.81 0.31 -35.63
CA HIS A 274 -13.83 -0.51 -36.34
C HIS A 274 -12.42 -0.26 -35.79
N ARG A 275 -12.05 1.01 -35.59
CA ARG A 275 -10.75 1.39 -35.01
C ARG A 275 -10.56 0.86 -33.59
N LEU A 276 -11.60 0.94 -32.75
CA LEU A 276 -11.60 0.34 -31.41
C LEU A 276 -11.40 -1.16 -31.49
N PHE A 277 -12.18 -1.85 -32.33
CA PHE A 277 -12.04 -3.29 -32.51
C PHE A 277 -10.63 -3.66 -32.97
N TYR A 278 -10.11 -3.02 -34.02
CA TYR A 278 -8.79 -3.29 -34.57
C TYR A 278 -7.68 -3.08 -33.54
N MET A 279 -7.69 -1.96 -32.83
CA MET A 279 -6.71 -1.66 -31.77
C MET A 279 -6.73 -2.73 -30.67
N ASN A 280 -7.92 -3.12 -30.20
CA ASN A 280 -8.02 -4.09 -29.11
C ASN A 280 -7.61 -5.51 -29.54
N ILE A 281 -7.99 -5.94 -30.74
CA ILE A 281 -7.63 -7.26 -31.26
C ILE A 281 -6.14 -7.34 -31.61
N SER A 282 -5.58 -6.35 -32.30
CA SER A 282 -4.13 -6.31 -32.59
C SER A 282 -3.29 -6.26 -31.30
N ALA A 283 -3.71 -5.47 -30.30
CA ALA A 283 -3.05 -5.44 -28.99
C ALA A 283 -3.18 -6.78 -28.23
N LEU A 284 -4.32 -7.47 -28.33
CA LEU A 284 -4.48 -8.82 -27.77
C LEU A 284 -3.52 -9.81 -28.44
N GLY A 285 -3.38 -9.77 -29.77
CA GLY A 285 -2.40 -10.58 -30.50
C GLY A 285 -0.98 -10.37 -29.96
N GLN A 286 -0.59 -9.11 -29.72
CA GLN A 286 0.70 -8.79 -29.13
C GLN A 286 0.84 -9.31 -27.69
N ARG A 287 -0.21 -9.25 -26.86
CA ARG A 287 -0.19 -9.85 -25.51
C ARG A 287 -0.07 -11.37 -25.53
N CYS A 288 -0.77 -12.05 -26.45
CA CYS A 288 -0.70 -13.50 -26.59
C CYS A 288 0.72 -14.02 -26.82
N LYS A 289 1.58 -13.24 -27.52
CA LYS A 289 3.01 -13.53 -27.65
C LYS A 289 3.70 -13.70 -26.30
N TYR A 290 3.46 -12.77 -25.37
CA TYR A 290 4.03 -12.80 -24.02
C TYR A 290 3.39 -13.89 -23.16
N TYR A 291 2.07 -14.10 -23.30
CA TYR A 291 1.38 -15.19 -22.60
C TYR A 291 1.96 -16.55 -22.95
N LEU A 292 2.19 -16.82 -24.24
CA LEU A 292 2.83 -18.05 -24.69
C LEU A 292 4.20 -18.23 -24.05
N ALA A 293 5.05 -17.20 -24.18
CA ALA A 293 6.43 -17.28 -23.71
C ALA A 293 6.51 -17.49 -22.19
N TRP A 294 5.68 -16.80 -21.40
CA TRP A 294 5.62 -16.96 -19.95
C TRP A 294 4.95 -18.26 -19.51
N GLN A 295 3.91 -18.75 -20.20
CA GLN A 295 3.29 -20.03 -19.86
C GLN A 295 4.21 -21.21 -20.16
N ILE A 296 5.03 -21.14 -21.22
CA ILE A 296 6.08 -22.13 -21.49
C ILE A 296 7.10 -22.14 -20.36
N ALA A 297 7.61 -20.98 -19.94
CA ALA A 297 8.57 -20.88 -18.84
C ALA A 297 7.99 -21.39 -17.50
N ASP A 298 6.73 -21.07 -17.21
CA ASP A 298 6.03 -21.59 -16.04
C ASP A 298 5.87 -23.12 -16.14
N MET A 299 5.57 -23.65 -17.32
CA MET A 299 5.50 -25.11 -17.55
C MET A 299 6.85 -25.80 -17.31
N VAL A 300 7.97 -25.24 -17.79
CA VAL A 300 9.33 -25.76 -17.52
C VAL A 300 9.61 -25.78 -16.01
N CYS A 301 9.27 -24.69 -15.31
CA CYS A 301 9.42 -24.61 -13.86
C CYS A 301 8.61 -25.69 -13.14
N ASN A 302 7.33 -25.85 -13.48
CA ASN A 302 6.46 -26.85 -12.87
C ASN A 302 6.87 -28.29 -13.22
N ALA A 303 7.39 -28.54 -14.41
CA ALA A 303 7.91 -29.84 -14.82
C ALA A 303 9.09 -30.26 -13.93
N SER A 304 9.98 -29.32 -13.61
CA SER A 304 11.12 -29.54 -12.71
C SER A 304 10.76 -29.62 -11.22
N GLY A 305 9.59 -29.13 -10.82
CA GLY A 305 9.15 -29.02 -9.43
C GLY A 305 9.32 -27.62 -8.81
N LEU A 306 10.00 -26.69 -9.50
CA LEU A 306 10.30 -25.33 -8.99
C LEU A 306 9.04 -24.49 -8.75
N GLY A 307 7.94 -24.73 -9.46
CA GLY A 307 6.72 -23.93 -9.33
C GLY A 307 5.86 -24.21 -8.08
N PHE A 308 6.25 -25.18 -7.24
CA PHE A 308 5.50 -25.56 -6.04
C PHE A 308 5.52 -24.47 -4.96
N ASN A 309 4.36 -24.15 -4.40
CA ASN A 309 4.15 -23.07 -3.42
C ASN A 309 3.27 -23.52 -2.24
N GLY A 310 3.48 -24.73 -1.74
CA GLY A 310 2.74 -25.29 -0.61
C GLY A 310 1.35 -25.81 -0.99
N TYR A 311 0.45 -25.89 -0.01
CA TYR A 311 -0.90 -26.43 -0.17
C TYR A 311 -1.97 -25.34 0.06
N ASP A 312 -3.16 -25.52 -0.52
CA ASP A 312 -4.35 -24.73 -0.19
C ASP A 312 -5.10 -25.29 1.03
N GLU A 313 -6.18 -24.61 1.42
CA GLU A 313 -7.04 -24.97 2.55
C GLU A 313 -7.65 -26.37 2.39
N ASN A 314 -7.83 -26.82 1.15
CA ASN A 314 -8.33 -28.15 0.80
C ASN A 314 -7.20 -29.20 0.70
N GLY A 315 -5.96 -28.81 1.02
CA GLY A 315 -4.80 -29.70 0.98
C GLY A 315 -4.28 -30.01 -0.43
N LYS A 316 -4.72 -29.30 -1.47
CA LYS A 316 -4.25 -29.45 -2.86
C LYS A 316 -2.98 -28.63 -3.10
N ALA A 317 -2.04 -29.19 -3.86
CA ALA A 317 -0.76 -28.53 -4.15
C ALA A 317 -0.94 -27.27 -5.00
N LYS A 318 -0.34 -26.16 -4.57
CA LYS A 318 -0.28 -24.89 -5.30
C LYS A 318 0.94 -24.89 -6.22
N TRP A 319 0.72 -24.62 -7.49
CA TRP A 319 1.75 -24.58 -8.54
C TRP A 319 1.85 -23.20 -9.19
N ASN A 320 1.98 -22.17 -8.34
CA ASN A 320 1.93 -20.77 -8.75
C ASN A 320 3.11 -19.93 -8.25
N LEU A 321 4.19 -20.56 -7.77
CA LEU A 321 5.41 -19.82 -7.35
C LEU A 321 6.01 -19.04 -8.54
N CYS A 322 5.97 -19.68 -9.71
CA CYS A 322 6.59 -19.25 -10.96
C CYS A 322 5.63 -18.52 -11.92
N SER A 323 4.36 -18.29 -11.54
CA SER A 323 3.41 -17.68 -12.47
C SER A 323 3.69 -16.18 -12.68
N SER A 324 4.11 -15.82 -13.88
CA SER A 324 4.32 -14.43 -14.31
C SER A 324 3.07 -13.72 -14.83
N VAL A 325 1.97 -14.45 -15.08
CA VAL A 325 0.72 -13.88 -15.58
C VAL A 325 -0.50 -14.68 -15.12
N ASP A 326 -1.58 -13.98 -14.78
CA ASP A 326 -2.92 -14.54 -14.57
C ASP A 326 -3.84 -13.98 -15.66
N ILE A 327 -3.97 -14.73 -16.76
CA ILE A 327 -4.61 -14.26 -18.01
C ILE A 327 -6.07 -13.92 -17.77
N VAL A 328 -6.80 -14.74 -17.02
CA VAL A 328 -8.23 -14.52 -16.75
C VAL A 328 -8.42 -13.27 -15.92
N LYS A 329 -7.70 -13.10 -14.80
CA LYS A 329 -7.83 -11.90 -13.97
C LYS A 329 -7.38 -10.64 -14.71
N LEU A 330 -6.40 -10.77 -15.59
CA LEU A 330 -5.89 -9.67 -16.39
C LEU A 330 -6.94 -9.24 -17.43
N GLU A 331 -7.41 -10.14 -18.29
CA GLU A 331 -8.36 -9.79 -19.36
C GLU A 331 -9.76 -9.44 -18.82
N THR A 332 -10.09 -9.80 -17.57
CA THR A 332 -11.34 -9.40 -16.87
C THR A 332 -11.15 -8.24 -15.89
N SER A 333 -10.02 -7.52 -15.96
CA SER A 333 -9.73 -6.42 -15.04
C SER A 333 -10.63 -5.21 -15.26
N THR A 334 -11.25 -4.73 -14.17
CA THR A 334 -12.11 -3.54 -14.13
C THR A 334 -11.37 -2.26 -13.75
N SER A 335 -10.04 -2.33 -13.67
CA SER A 335 -9.19 -1.14 -13.47
C SER A 335 -7.79 -1.38 -14.00
N ILE A 336 -7.14 -0.31 -14.48
CA ILE A 336 -5.78 -0.35 -15.03
C ILE A 336 -4.78 -0.90 -14.00
N LYS A 337 -4.94 -0.52 -12.71
CA LYS A 337 -4.09 -1.04 -11.63
C LYS A 337 -4.20 -2.58 -11.49
N LYS A 338 -5.43 -3.12 -11.51
CA LYS A 338 -5.66 -4.57 -11.41
C LYS A 338 -5.07 -5.31 -12.61
N PHE A 339 -5.16 -4.73 -13.80
CA PHE A 339 -4.53 -5.31 -14.99
C PHE A 339 -3.02 -5.39 -14.84
N ILE A 340 -2.35 -4.30 -14.45
CA ILE A 340 -0.90 -4.24 -14.25
C ILE A 340 -0.45 -5.23 -13.17
N ASP A 341 -1.21 -5.38 -12.09
CA ASP A 341 -0.89 -6.31 -10.99
C ASP A 341 -0.89 -7.78 -11.43
N ASN A 342 -1.56 -8.10 -12.54
CA ASN A 342 -1.60 -9.45 -13.12
C ASN A 342 -0.72 -9.59 -14.37
N TRP A 343 -0.06 -8.52 -14.83
CA TRP A 343 0.86 -8.50 -15.97
C TRP A 343 2.31 -8.54 -15.48
N ASN A 344 3.09 -9.52 -15.94
CA ASN A 344 4.50 -9.69 -15.58
C ASN A 344 4.74 -9.62 -14.06
N ILE A 345 3.99 -10.44 -13.32
CA ILE A 345 3.88 -10.45 -11.85
C ILE A 345 5.25 -10.51 -11.17
N SER A 346 6.18 -11.30 -11.73
CA SER A 346 7.52 -11.48 -11.17
C SER A 346 8.38 -10.20 -11.29
N THR A 347 8.30 -9.50 -12.43
CA THR A 347 8.92 -8.17 -12.61
C THR A 347 8.28 -7.10 -11.73
N GLN A 348 6.96 -7.15 -11.51
CA GLN A 348 6.31 -6.21 -10.59
C GLN A 348 6.76 -6.43 -9.14
N LYS A 349 6.94 -7.69 -8.71
CA LYS A 349 7.52 -8.03 -7.40
C LYS A 349 8.93 -7.49 -7.27
N TRP A 350 9.75 -7.62 -8.32
CA TRP A 350 11.07 -7.01 -8.42
C TRP A 350 10.96 -5.51 -8.18
N ILE A 351 10.39 -4.72 -9.10
CA ILE A 351 10.33 -3.25 -8.99
C ILE A 351 9.86 -2.79 -7.61
N ARG A 352 8.85 -3.47 -7.04
CA ARG A 352 8.36 -3.17 -5.70
C ARG A 352 9.45 -3.34 -4.62
N LEU A 353 10.18 -4.43 -4.61
CA LEU A 353 11.12 -4.80 -3.54
C LEU A 353 12.49 -4.11 -3.61
N ILE A 354 12.95 -3.65 -4.78
CA ILE A 354 14.26 -2.96 -4.90
C ILE A 354 14.18 -1.49 -5.30
N ALA A 355 13.05 -1.00 -5.83
CA ALA A 355 12.86 0.42 -6.12
C ALA A 355 11.81 1.05 -5.20
N TYR A 356 10.58 0.54 -5.21
CA TYR A 356 9.46 1.20 -4.52
C TYR A 356 9.60 1.20 -2.99
N GLU A 357 9.85 0.05 -2.37
CA GLU A 357 9.92 -0.09 -0.90
C GLU A 357 11.27 0.38 -0.32
N ARG A 358 12.23 0.78 -1.17
CA ARG A 358 13.58 1.18 -0.75
C ARG A 358 13.73 2.68 -0.52
N LEU A 359 12.82 3.50 -1.02
CA LEU A 359 12.88 4.96 -0.89
C LEU A 359 11.76 5.49 0.01
N PRO A 360 12.04 6.44 0.92
CA PRO A 360 10.99 7.05 1.74
C PRO A 360 10.07 7.94 0.90
N GLN A 361 10.62 8.70 -0.05
CA GLN A 361 9.94 9.61 -0.97
C GLN A 361 10.09 9.15 -2.44
N SER A 362 9.24 9.68 -3.35
CA SER A 362 9.35 9.45 -4.80
C SER A 362 9.28 7.97 -5.26
N ARG A 363 8.68 7.08 -4.46
CA ARG A 363 8.60 5.63 -4.71
C ARG A 363 8.04 5.27 -6.08
N THR A 364 6.97 5.96 -6.48
CA THR A 364 6.31 5.75 -7.77
C THR A 364 7.23 6.12 -8.94
N LEU A 365 7.91 7.27 -8.84
CA LEU A 365 8.85 7.72 -9.87
C LEU A 365 10.02 6.74 -10.01
N ALA A 366 10.60 6.31 -8.89
CA ALA A 366 11.69 5.33 -8.89
C ALA A 366 11.27 3.98 -9.53
N ALA A 367 10.05 3.53 -9.26
CA ALA A 367 9.49 2.33 -9.89
C ALA A 367 9.36 2.48 -11.42
N PHE A 368 8.86 3.62 -11.89
CA PHE A 368 8.71 3.89 -13.33
C PHE A 368 10.06 4.06 -14.04
N VAL A 369 10.99 4.82 -13.46
CA VAL A 369 12.33 5.01 -14.02
C VAL A 369 13.06 3.66 -14.10
N SER A 370 13.00 2.86 -13.04
CA SER A 370 13.61 1.52 -13.04
C SER A 370 12.99 0.61 -14.11
N SER A 371 11.66 0.67 -14.29
CA SER A 371 10.97 -0.08 -15.34
C SER A 371 11.37 0.36 -16.74
N ALA A 372 11.42 1.68 -17.00
CA ALA A 372 11.75 2.21 -18.32
C ALA A 372 13.20 1.86 -18.71
N LEU A 373 14.17 2.13 -17.82
CA LEU A 373 15.58 1.79 -18.04
C LEU A 373 15.79 0.29 -18.24
N TRP A 374 15.02 -0.55 -17.56
CA TRP A 374 15.09 -2.01 -17.73
C TRP A 374 14.61 -2.49 -19.10
N HIS A 375 13.70 -1.77 -19.77
CA HIS A 375 13.25 -2.11 -21.13
C HIS A 375 14.13 -1.47 -22.22
N GLY A 376 14.75 -0.32 -21.95
CA GLY A 376 15.66 0.36 -22.86
C GLY A 376 15.28 1.82 -23.17
N PHE A 377 15.72 2.32 -24.33
CA PHE A 377 15.68 3.75 -24.67
C PHE A 377 14.73 4.12 -25.80
N TYR A 378 13.94 3.17 -26.32
CA TYR A 378 12.91 3.46 -27.32
C TYR A 378 11.83 4.37 -26.72
N PHE A 379 11.50 5.44 -27.43
CA PHE A 379 10.54 6.45 -26.96
C PHE A 379 9.17 5.86 -26.62
N GLY A 380 8.71 4.88 -27.39
CA GLY A 380 7.45 4.18 -27.17
C GLY A 380 7.31 3.58 -25.77
N TYR A 381 8.40 3.10 -25.17
CA TYR A 381 8.39 2.59 -23.80
C TYR A 381 8.06 3.68 -22.79
N TYR A 382 8.67 4.86 -22.93
CA TYR A 382 8.45 5.99 -22.04
C TYR A 382 7.04 6.54 -22.19
N CYS A 383 6.52 6.64 -23.42
CA CYS A 383 5.10 6.95 -23.65
C CYS A 383 4.20 6.01 -22.88
N THR A 384 4.36 4.70 -23.07
CA THR A 384 3.51 3.72 -22.41
C THR A 384 3.60 3.82 -20.89
N PHE A 385 4.79 3.88 -20.30
CA PHE A 385 4.94 3.92 -18.84
C PHE A 385 4.43 5.21 -18.22
N VAL A 386 4.75 6.38 -18.80
CA VAL A 386 4.30 7.68 -18.28
C VAL A 386 2.79 7.83 -18.44
N SER A 387 2.23 7.50 -19.61
CA SER A 387 0.79 7.53 -19.84
C SER A 387 0.06 6.56 -18.91
N THR A 388 0.59 5.36 -18.71
CA THR A 388 0.00 4.39 -17.77
C THR A 388 0.02 4.92 -16.34
N ALA A 389 1.12 5.53 -15.89
CA ALA A 389 1.22 6.15 -14.56
C ALA A 389 0.12 7.19 -14.34
N PHE A 390 -0.03 8.08 -15.33
CA PHE A 390 -1.03 9.13 -15.33
C PHE A 390 -2.47 8.57 -15.28
N LEU A 391 -2.77 7.58 -16.11
CA LEU A 391 -4.09 6.95 -16.16
C LEU A 391 -4.42 6.13 -14.90
N VAL A 392 -3.44 5.48 -14.27
CA VAL A 392 -3.62 4.80 -12.97
C VAL A 392 -4.04 5.82 -11.91
N TYR A 393 -3.46 7.02 -11.93
CA TYR A 393 -3.82 8.08 -11.01
C TYR A 393 -5.24 8.62 -11.29
N ALA A 394 -5.53 9.00 -12.53
CA ALA A 394 -6.85 9.48 -12.94
C ALA A 394 -7.96 8.46 -12.65
N GLY A 395 -7.70 7.17 -12.89
CA GLY A 395 -8.63 6.09 -12.61
C GLY A 395 -8.99 5.93 -11.12
N ARG A 396 -8.14 6.37 -10.18
CA ARG A 396 -8.47 6.38 -8.75
C ARG A 396 -9.57 7.40 -8.44
N GLY A 397 -9.43 8.62 -8.97
CA GLY A 397 -10.43 9.68 -8.83
C GLY A 397 -11.78 9.28 -9.43
N ILE A 398 -11.77 8.77 -10.67
CA ILE A 398 -12.99 8.26 -11.33
C ILE A 398 -13.65 7.17 -10.48
N ARG A 399 -12.87 6.20 -9.97
CA ARG A 399 -13.42 5.13 -9.14
C ARG A 399 -14.02 5.64 -7.83
N GLN A 400 -13.38 6.60 -7.17
CA GLN A 400 -13.87 7.17 -5.92
C GLN A 400 -15.18 7.96 -6.11
N ASN A 401 -15.32 8.67 -7.23
CA ASN A 401 -16.48 9.53 -7.48
C ASN A 401 -17.63 8.82 -8.20
N VAL A 402 -17.32 7.91 -9.14
CA VAL A 402 -18.33 7.26 -9.99
C VAL A 402 -18.83 5.96 -9.40
N ARG A 403 -17.96 5.14 -8.80
CA ARG A 403 -18.35 3.81 -8.28
C ARG A 403 -19.54 3.87 -7.31
N PRO A 404 -19.61 4.79 -6.32
CA PRO A 404 -20.72 4.83 -5.37
C PRO A 404 -22.10 4.95 -6.03
N ILE A 405 -22.18 5.66 -7.16
CA ILE A 405 -23.43 5.84 -7.93
C ILE A 405 -24.00 4.50 -8.39
N PHE A 406 -23.14 3.53 -8.69
CA PHE A 406 -23.50 2.21 -9.21
C PHE A 406 -23.49 1.08 -8.16
N GLN A 407 -23.31 1.37 -6.87
CA GLN A 407 -23.33 0.33 -5.83
C GLN A 407 -24.74 0.04 -5.27
N LYS A 408 -25.77 0.76 -5.74
CA LYS A 408 -27.13 0.72 -5.19
C LYS A 408 -27.88 -0.59 -5.41
N SER A 409 -27.56 -1.35 -6.46
CA SER A 409 -28.22 -2.62 -6.78
C SER A 409 -27.25 -3.59 -7.47
N ASP A 410 -27.55 -4.89 -7.47
CA ASP A 410 -26.69 -5.87 -8.13
C ASP A 410 -26.61 -5.68 -9.64
N VAL A 411 -27.71 -5.25 -10.27
CA VAL A 411 -27.74 -4.87 -11.69
C VAL A 411 -26.79 -3.69 -11.95
N THR A 412 -26.85 -2.64 -11.15
CA THR A 412 -25.97 -1.47 -11.33
C THR A 412 -24.49 -1.79 -11.07
N LYS A 413 -24.19 -2.71 -10.15
CA LYS A 413 -22.83 -3.23 -9.94
C LYS A 413 -22.31 -3.97 -11.19
N ILE A 414 -23.14 -4.80 -11.81
CA ILE A 414 -22.79 -5.53 -13.05
C ILE A 414 -22.55 -4.53 -14.20
N VAL A 415 -23.45 -3.55 -14.38
CA VAL A 415 -23.30 -2.50 -15.39
C VAL A 415 -21.98 -1.75 -15.19
N TYR A 416 -21.67 -1.34 -13.95
CA TYR A 416 -20.40 -0.69 -13.64
C TYR A 416 -19.20 -1.59 -13.95
N ALA A 417 -19.28 -2.88 -13.61
CA ALA A 417 -18.22 -3.83 -13.92
C ALA A 417 -17.98 -3.95 -15.43
N LEU A 418 -19.03 -4.03 -16.25
CA LEU A 418 -18.92 -4.09 -17.71
C LEU A 418 -18.32 -2.79 -18.30
N ILE A 419 -18.81 -1.63 -17.87
CA ILE A 419 -18.31 -0.33 -18.35
C ILE A 419 -16.84 -0.16 -17.97
N THR A 420 -16.48 -0.44 -16.72
CA THR A 420 -15.10 -0.26 -16.24
C THR A 420 -14.14 -1.31 -16.79
N TRP A 421 -14.60 -2.53 -17.05
CA TRP A 421 -13.85 -3.54 -17.79
C TRP A 421 -13.53 -3.05 -19.20
N PHE A 422 -14.56 -2.67 -19.97
CA PHE A 422 -14.38 -2.18 -21.34
C PHE A 422 -13.47 -0.95 -21.38
N GLY A 423 -13.72 0.03 -20.51
CA GLY A 423 -12.88 1.22 -20.39
C GLY A 423 -11.44 0.92 -20.01
N THR A 424 -11.20 -0.08 -19.16
CA THR A 424 -9.84 -0.53 -18.78
C THR A 424 -9.11 -1.13 -19.96
N ILE A 425 -9.74 -2.05 -20.68
CA ILE A 425 -9.13 -2.75 -21.84
C ILE A 425 -8.80 -1.75 -22.95
N VAL A 426 -9.74 -0.87 -23.30
CA VAL A 426 -9.51 0.19 -24.30
C VAL A 426 -8.37 1.11 -23.87
N SER A 427 -8.38 1.57 -22.62
CA SER A 427 -7.36 2.49 -22.10
C SER A 427 -5.97 1.88 -22.11
N ILE A 428 -5.83 0.62 -21.69
CA ILE A 428 -4.54 -0.07 -21.69
C ILE A 428 -4.04 -0.30 -23.10
N ASN A 429 -4.89 -0.77 -24.01
CA ASN A 429 -4.47 -1.03 -25.39
C ASN A 429 -4.06 0.26 -26.09
N TYR A 430 -4.76 1.35 -25.82
CA TYR A 430 -4.38 2.68 -26.27
C TYR A 430 -3.00 3.11 -25.76
N VAL A 431 -2.72 3.01 -24.44
CA VAL A 431 -1.40 3.45 -23.93
C VAL A 431 -0.28 2.45 -24.22
N ALA A 432 -0.58 1.17 -24.44
CA ALA A 432 0.39 0.13 -24.71
C ALA A 432 0.83 0.06 -26.18
N LEU A 433 0.03 0.56 -27.13
CA LEU A 433 0.40 0.45 -28.55
C LEU A 433 1.75 1.11 -28.89
N PRO A 434 2.10 2.30 -28.35
CA PRO A 434 3.45 2.87 -28.50
C PRO A 434 4.60 1.95 -28.08
N PHE A 435 4.40 1.08 -27.08
CA PHE A 435 5.39 0.08 -26.69
C PHE A 435 5.74 -0.86 -27.85
N VAL A 436 4.79 -1.12 -28.75
CA VAL A 436 4.95 -1.96 -29.94
C VAL A 436 5.46 -1.15 -31.13
N LEU A 437 5.13 0.14 -31.20
CA LEU A 437 5.59 1.02 -32.29
C LEU A 437 7.05 1.47 -32.11
N LEU A 438 7.54 1.53 -30.86
CA LEU A 438 8.89 1.91 -30.44
C LEU A 438 9.30 3.37 -30.74
N ASP A 439 9.01 3.89 -31.93
CA ASP A 439 9.51 5.17 -32.41
C ASP A 439 8.62 6.37 -32.01
N PHE A 440 9.23 7.55 -31.90
CA PHE A 440 8.56 8.80 -31.54
C PHE A 440 7.45 9.19 -32.52
N GLY A 441 7.75 9.17 -33.81
CA GLY A 441 6.84 9.68 -34.84
C GLY A 441 5.56 8.86 -34.93
N SER A 442 5.66 7.54 -34.95
CA SER A 442 4.53 6.61 -34.96
C SER A 442 3.74 6.65 -33.66
N SER A 443 4.41 6.74 -32.50
CA SER A 443 3.74 6.85 -31.20
C SER A 443 2.87 8.11 -31.10
N ILE A 444 3.42 9.27 -31.50
CA ILE A 444 2.69 10.53 -31.49
C ILE A 444 1.61 10.57 -32.59
N ARG A 445 1.89 10.05 -33.80
CA ARG A 445 0.87 9.92 -34.86
C ARG A 445 -0.32 9.08 -34.40
N PHE A 446 -0.07 7.97 -33.72
CA PHE A 446 -1.13 7.16 -33.13
C PHE A 446 -1.96 7.96 -32.10
N TYR A 447 -1.32 8.61 -31.13
CA TYR A 447 -2.09 9.39 -30.16
C TYR A 447 -2.87 10.55 -30.78
N ARG A 448 -2.29 11.23 -31.78
CA ARG A 448 -2.97 12.26 -32.57
C ARG A 448 -4.17 11.70 -33.34
N SER A 449 -4.05 10.51 -33.92
CA SER A 449 -5.14 9.88 -34.67
C SER A 449 -6.36 9.59 -33.78
N TRP A 450 -6.13 9.40 -32.49
CA TRP A 450 -7.13 9.24 -31.43
C TRP A 450 -7.41 10.55 -30.66
N TYR A 451 -6.98 11.70 -31.19
CA TYR A 451 -7.18 13.04 -30.62
C TYR A 451 -6.70 13.20 -29.18
N PHE A 452 -5.75 12.38 -28.73
CA PHE A 452 -5.36 12.27 -27.32
C PHE A 452 -6.55 12.03 -26.37
N ALA A 453 -7.67 11.49 -26.86
CA ALA A 453 -8.96 11.49 -26.15
C ALA A 453 -8.87 10.90 -24.74
N ILE A 454 -8.20 9.76 -24.57
CA ILE A 454 -8.06 9.12 -23.25
C ILE A 454 -7.18 9.94 -22.30
N HIS A 455 -6.13 10.60 -22.81
CA HIS A 455 -5.33 11.53 -22.01
C HIS A 455 -6.14 12.75 -21.59
N ILE A 456 -6.92 13.33 -22.50
CA ILE A 456 -7.79 14.49 -22.21
C ILE A 456 -8.87 14.13 -21.19
N ILE A 457 -9.57 13.01 -21.38
CA ILE A 457 -10.56 12.49 -20.41
C ILE A 457 -9.90 12.31 -19.05
N SER A 458 -8.69 11.73 -19.02
CA SER A 458 -7.95 11.55 -17.77
C SER A 458 -7.54 12.88 -17.12
N LEU A 459 -7.18 13.90 -17.90
CA LEU A 459 -6.84 15.25 -17.43
C LEU A 459 -8.06 16.01 -16.86
N ILE A 460 -9.24 15.88 -17.47
CA ILE A 460 -10.48 16.46 -16.93
C ILE A 460 -10.76 15.86 -15.55
N ASN A 461 -10.66 14.53 -15.44
CA ASN A 461 -10.83 13.83 -14.17
C ASN A 461 -9.63 13.99 -13.21
N PHE A 462 -8.55 14.64 -13.65
CA PHE A 462 -7.40 14.99 -12.81
C PHE A 462 -7.66 16.27 -12.01
N LYS A 463 -8.61 17.10 -12.42
CA LYS A 463 -8.87 18.42 -11.82
C LYS A 463 -9.78 18.42 -10.58
N ASP A 464 -10.35 17.30 -10.17
CA ASP A 464 -11.26 17.27 -9.02
C ASP A 464 -10.69 16.54 -7.80
N LYS A 465 -10.50 17.33 -6.73
CA LYS A 465 -10.25 17.00 -5.32
C LYS A 465 -8.90 16.32 -5.04
N MET A 466 -8.07 17.01 -4.25
CA MET A 466 -6.76 16.50 -3.81
C MET A 466 -6.91 15.07 -3.28
N ALA A 467 -6.32 14.10 -4.00
CA ALA A 467 -6.23 12.73 -3.52
C ALA A 467 -5.58 12.73 -2.13
N LEU A 468 -6.06 11.84 -1.25
CA LEU A 468 -5.46 11.63 0.06
C LEU A 468 -3.95 11.50 -0.07
N ARG A 469 -3.23 12.30 0.74
CA ARG A 469 -1.77 12.33 0.84
C ARG A 469 -1.37 12.43 2.29
N GLU A 470 -0.11 12.13 2.56
CA GLU A 470 0.43 12.24 3.92
C GLU A 470 0.37 13.68 4.44
N GLY A 471 0.03 13.82 5.72
CA GLY A 471 0.00 15.08 6.45
C GLY A 471 -1.07 16.07 5.99
N LEU A 472 -2.24 15.63 5.56
CA LEU A 472 -3.37 16.51 5.22
C LEU A 472 -4.05 17.12 6.46
N ILE A 473 -4.08 16.39 7.57
CA ILE A 473 -4.63 16.86 8.84
C ILE A 473 -3.48 16.95 9.85
N PHE A 474 -3.34 18.09 10.51
CA PHE A 474 -2.42 18.24 11.63
C PHE A 474 -3.23 18.49 12.89
N GLY A 475 -2.85 17.89 14.01
CA GLY A 475 -3.52 18.17 15.28
C GLY A 475 -2.62 18.17 16.48
N ALA A 476 -2.97 19.01 17.46
CA ALA A 476 -2.23 19.23 18.68
C ALA A 476 -3.15 19.04 19.91
N CYS A 477 -2.72 18.19 20.85
CA CYS A 477 -3.42 17.93 22.11
C CYS A 477 -2.46 17.26 23.10
N ASN A 478 -2.96 17.02 24.30
CA ASN A 478 -2.32 16.22 25.34
C ASN A 478 -2.54 14.71 25.04
N PRO A 479 -1.48 13.94 24.77
CA PRO A 479 -1.59 12.48 24.62
C PRO A 479 -1.68 11.83 26.00
N LEU A 480 -2.71 11.01 26.21
CA LEU A 480 -2.94 10.29 27.46
C LEU A 480 -3.15 8.81 27.17
N LEU A 481 -2.64 7.93 28.04
CA LEU A 481 -3.01 6.52 28.01
C LEU A 481 -4.18 6.29 28.96
N ASP A 482 -5.32 5.87 28.41
CA ASP A 482 -6.48 5.50 29.21
C ASP A 482 -6.23 4.12 29.84
N ILE A 483 -6.35 4.06 31.16
CA ILE A 483 -6.23 2.86 31.98
C ILE A 483 -7.64 2.56 32.48
N SER A 484 -8.34 1.72 31.75
CA SER A 484 -9.76 1.43 31.96
C SER A 484 -9.94 0.17 32.78
N CYS A 485 -10.83 0.23 33.78
CA CYS A 485 -11.12 -0.89 34.65
C CYS A 485 -12.53 -0.78 35.24
N LYS A 486 -13.20 -1.92 35.41
CA LYS A 486 -14.42 -2.00 36.23
C LYS A 486 -14.05 -1.93 37.70
N VAL A 487 -14.76 -1.10 38.45
CA VAL A 487 -14.59 -0.93 39.91
C VAL A 487 -15.94 -0.89 40.60
N GLU A 488 -15.95 -1.13 41.90
CA GLU A 488 -17.14 -1.01 42.73
C GLU A 488 -17.41 0.46 43.11
N PRO A 489 -18.67 0.86 43.39
CA PRO A 489 -18.99 2.22 43.82
C PRO A 489 -18.19 2.71 45.04
N GLU A 490 -17.82 1.79 45.96
CA GLU A 490 -16.98 2.08 47.12
C GLU A 490 -15.56 2.51 46.72
N PHE A 491 -15.07 2.07 45.55
CA PHE A 491 -13.79 2.51 45.02
C PHE A 491 -13.83 3.99 44.61
N LEU A 492 -14.94 4.45 44.01
CA LEU A 492 -15.11 5.88 43.69
C LEU A 492 -15.19 6.72 44.96
N ALA A 493 -15.97 6.26 45.94
CA ALA A 493 -16.12 6.95 47.22
C ALA A 493 -14.79 7.11 47.97
N LYS A 494 -13.87 6.14 47.86
CA LYS A 494 -12.53 6.22 48.46
C LYS A 494 -11.73 7.44 47.97
N TYR A 495 -11.95 7.86 46.72
CA TYR A 495 -11.18 8.93 46.07
C TYR A 495 -12.01 10.20 45.84
N ASP A 496 -13.16 10.36 46.52
CA ASP A 496 -14.10 11.48 46.35
C ASP A 496 -14.53 11.70 44.88
N LEU A 497 -14.66 10.59 44.14
CA LEU A 497 -15.03 10.62 42.73
C LEU A 497 -16.53 10.45 42.57
N LYS A 498 -17.13 11.29 41.74
CA LYS A 498 -18.52 11.12 41.30
C LYS A 498 -18.54 10.20 40.09
N ALA A 499 -19.53 9.32 40.03
CA ALA A 499 -19.82 8.58 38.81
C ALA A 499 -20.22 9.56 37.69
N ASN A 500 -19.91 9.19 36.45
CA ASN A 500 -20.13 10.02 35.24
C ASN A 500 -19.50 11.43 35.32
N SER A 501 -18.26 11.54 35.80
CA SER A 501 -17.54 12.82 35.91
C SER A 501 -16.13 12.74 35.35
N ALA A 502 -15.54 13.90 35.03
CA ALA A 502 -14.16 14.00 34.56
C ALA A 502 -13.42 15.10 35.33
N ILE A 503 -12.26 14.76 35.89
CA ILE A 503 -11.42 15.70 36.66
C ILE A 503 -9.95 15.60 36.24
N LEU A 504 -9.19 16.66 36.53
CA LEU A 504 -7.73 16.59 36.58
C LEU A 504 -7.32 16.07 37.95
N GLY A 505 -6.62 14.93 37.99
CA GLY A 505 -6.17 14.32 39.23
C GLY A 505 -5.06 15.13 39.90
N ASP A 506 -5.15 15.28 41.22
CA ASP A 506 -4.09 15.81 42.08
C ASP A 506 -3.26 14.68 42.74
N GLU A 507 -2.38 15.03 43.68
CA GLU A 507 -1.53 14.06 44.39
C GLU A 507 -2.31 12.97 45.13
N SER A 508 -3.53 13.26 45.60
CA SER A 508 -4.38 12.27 46.30
C SER A 508 -4.91 11.18 45.35
N HIS A 509 -4.94 11.46 44.05
CA HIS A 509 -5.44 10.55 43.02
C HIS A 509 -4.36 9.65 42.42
N VAL A 510 -3.07 9.92 42.67
CA VAL A 510 -1.96 9.11 42.12
C VAL A 510 -2.06 7.65 42.58
N GLN A 511 -2.56 7.41 43.80
CA GLN A 511 -2.71 6.08 44.37
C GLN A 511 -3.76 5.22 43.64
N ILE A 512 -4.68 5.83 42.88
CA ILE A 512 -5.68 5.11 42.06
C ILE A 512 -4.99 4.11 41.13
N TYR A 513 -3.94 4.54 40.43
CA TYR A 513 -3.28 3.71 39.43
C TYR A 513 -2.60 2.47 40.03
N GLU A 514 -2.04 2.60 41.24
CA GLU A 514 -1.46 1.48 41.97
C GLU A 514 -2.54 0.55 42.55
N ASP A 515 -3.65 1.11 43.01
CA ASP A 515 -4.76 0.34 43.56
C ASP A 515 -5.50 -0.48 42.50
N ILE A 516 -5.72 0.07 41.30
CA ILE A 516 -6.28 -0.67 40.16
C ILE A 516 -5.36 -1.86 39.81
N LYS A 517 -4.04 -1.63 39.74
CA LYS A 517 -3.05 -2.69 39.46
C LYS A 517 -3.01 -3.77 40.55
N LYS A 518 -3.29 -3.44 41.80
CA LYS A 518 -3.29 -4.41 42.91
C LYS A 518 -4.58 -5.22 42.99
N LYS A 519 -5.74 -4.58 42.81
CA LYS A 519 -7.04 -5.20 43.04
C LYS A 519 -7.72 -5.74 41.79
N HIS A 520 -7.43 -5.17 40.61
CA HIS A 520 -8.18 -5.46 39.38
C HIS A 520 -7.27 -5.74 38.17
N VAL A 521 -6.05 -6.25 38.40
CA VAL A 521 -5.01 -6.42 37.35
C VAL A 521 -5.49 -7.19 36.12
N SER A 522 -6.38 -8.17 36.29
CA SER A 522 -6.92 -9.01 35.22
C SER A 522 -7.99 -8.32 34.35
N GLU A 523 -8.45 -7.14 34.76
CA GLU A 523 -9.55 -6.40 34.11
C GLU A 523 -9.09 -5.06 33.53
N ILE A 524 -7.78 -4.76 33.59
CA ILE A 524 -7.22 -3.51 33.07
C ILE A 524 -7.12 -3.56 31.55
N GLU A 525 -7.76 -2.61 30.89
CA GLU A 525 -7.58 -2.32 29.47
C GLU A 525 -6.72 -1.06 29.30
N TYR A 526 -5.63 -1.18 28.54
CA TYR A 526 -4.80 -0.05 28.14
C TYR A 526 -5.24 0.45 26.76
N ILE A 527 -5.87 1.61 26.74
CA ILE A 527 -6.48 2.19 25.55
C ILE A 527 -5.76 3.51 25.24
N PRO A 528 -5.21 3.70 24.02
CA PRO A 528 -4.67 5.00 23.64
C PRO A 528 -5.75 6.08 23.70
N GLY A 529 -5.57 7.08 24.54
CA GLY A 529 -6.52 8.16 24.78
C GLY A 529 -5.99 9.51 24.35
N GLY A 530 -6.52 10.55 25.01
CA GLY A 530 -6.28 11.95 24.68
C GLY A 530 -7.18 12.44 23.54
N SER A 531 -7.99 13.47 23.82
CA SER A 531 -9.09 13.89 22.94
C SER A 531 -8.67 14.11 21.47
N GLY A 532 -7.63 14.93 21.25
CA GLY A 532 -7.15 15.22 19.90
C GLY A 532 -6.56 14.00 19.19
N GLN A 533 -5.94 13.09 19.95
CA GLN A 533 -5.39 11.87 19.41
C GLN A 533 -6.51 10.88 19.03
N ASN A 534 -7.57 10.77 19.84
CA ASN A 534 -8.76 10.00 19.51
C ASN A 534 -9.43 10.50 18.22
N ALA A 535 -9.60 11.82 18.08
CA ALA A 535 -10.14 12.41 16.86
C ALA A 535 -9.28 12.10 15.62
N LEU A 536 -7.95 12.24 15.71
CA LEU A 536 -7.06 11.96 14.57
C LEU A 536 -6.86 10.47 14.29
N ARG A 537 -6.92 9.60 15.30
CA ARG A 537 -6.96 8.14 15.13
C ARG A 537 -8.24 7.75 14.39
N THR A 538 -9.38 8.31 14.78
CA THR A 538 -10.66 8.09 14.12
C THR A 538 -10.63 8.55 12.66
N ALA A 539 -10.14 9.77 12.40
CA ALA A 539 -10.00 10.28 11.04
C ALA A 539 -9.07 9.41 10.18
N SER A 540 -7.94 8.99 10.73
CA SER A 540 -6.96 8.13 10.03
C SER A 540 -7.54 6.75 9.71
N TRP A 541 -8.30 6.17 10.65
CA TRP A 541 -8.99 4.91 10.46
C TRP A 541 -10.04 4.99 9.34
N ILE A 542 -10.88 6.04 9.33
CA ILE A 542 -11.91 6.24 8.29
C ILE A 542 -11.27 6.45 6.92
N LEU A 543 -10.22 7.28 6.86
CA LEU A 543 -9.52 7.59 5.61
C LEU A 543 -8.72 6.39 5.07
N ASN A 544 -8.32 5.47 5.94
CA ASN A 544 -7.53 4.28 5.64
C ASN A 544 -6.34 4.58 4.71
N TYR A 545 -5.63 5.67 5.03
CA TYR A 545 -4.49 6.14 4.27
C TYR A 545 -3.31 6.40 5.23
N PRO A 546 -2.15 5.74 5.03
CA PRO A 546 -1.02 5.88 5.94
C PRO A 546 -0.56 7.32 6.09
N ASN A 547 -0.32 7.76 7.33
CA ASN A 547 0.21 9.07 7.70
C ASN A 547 -0.64 10.25 7.19
N VAL A 548 -1.93 10.05 6.91
CA VAL A 548 -2.82 11.10 6.40
C VAL A 548 -3.03 12.23 7.41
N ALA A 549 -3.04 11.88 8.70
CA ALA A 549 -3.01 12.83 9.80
C ALA A 549 -1.67 12.76 10.55
N THR A 550 -1.26 13.88 11.13
CA THR A 550 -0.12 13.97 12.05
C THR A 550 -0.58 14.56 13.38
N PHE A 551 -0.24 13.87 14.46
CA PHE A 551 -0.49 14.30 15.84
C PHE A 551 0.78 14.79 16.51
N VAL A 552 0.68 15.89 17.27
CA VAL A 552 1.75 16.43 18.12
C VAL A 552 1.28 16.55 19.57
N GLY A 553 2.20 16.27 20.49
CA GLY A 553 2.00 16.29 21.94
C GLY A 553 3.27 15.84 22.65
N CYS A 554 3.29 15.80 23.98
CA CYS A 554 4.47 15.37 24.74
C CYS A 554 4.20 14.07 25.52
N ILE A 555 5.13 13.12 25.42
CA ILE A 555 5.12 11.81 26.09
C ILE A 555 6.41 11.61 26.89
N GLY A 556 6.37 10.72 27.87
CA GLY A 556 7.55 10.33 28.64
C GLY A 556 8.44 9.34 27.86
N ARG A 557 9.55 8.96 28.48
CA ARG A 557 10.39 7.83 28.03
C ARG A 557 10.05 6.56 28.83
N ASP A 558 8.88 5.99 28.57
CA ASP A 558 8.38 4.84 29.31
C ASP A 558 7.56 3.86 28.43
N HIS A 559 7.14 2.75 29.04
CA HIS A 559 6.37 1.71 28.35
C HIS A 559 5.01 2.23 27.82
N ASN A 560 4.39 3.16 28.54
CA ASN A 560 3.13 3.78 28.12
C ASN A 560 3.30 4.56 26.81
N ALA A 561 4.46 5.23 26.64
CA ALA A 561 4.82 5.91 25.41
C ALA A 561 4.93 4.95 24.21
N ASP A 562 5.48 3.75 24.43
CA ASP A 562 5.60 2.72 23.38
C ASP A 562 4.24 2.20 22.94
N ILE A 563 3.33 1.94 23.89
CA ILE A 563 1.93 1.55 23.61
C ILE A 563 1.24 2.64 22.77
N MET A 564 1.39 3.92 23.16
CA MET A 564 0.80 5.04 22.45
C MET A 564 1.29 5.15 20.99
N LYS A 565 2.60 4.95 20.76
CA LYS A 565 3.19 4.95 19.40
C LYS A 565 2.70 3.76 18.57
N GLU A 566 2.67 2.56 19.14
CA GLU A 566 2.21 1.35 18.46
C GLU A 566 0.75 1.50 18.03
N LYS A 567 -0.13 1.93 18.94
CA LYS A 567 -1.55 2.06 18.67
C LYS A 567 -1.91 3.18 17.70
N ALA A 568 -1.17 4.30 17.71
CA ALA A 568 -1.32 5.31 16.67
C ALA A 568 -0.94 4.76 15.29
N LYS A 569 0.16 3.99 15.22
CA LYS A 569 0.65 3.37 13.99
C LYS A 569 -0.31 2.31 13.42
N GLU A 570 -1.00 1.55 14.28
CA GLU A 570 -2.00 0.55 13.87
C GLU A 570 -3.09 1.13 12.95
N VAL A 571 -3.52 2.37 13.20
CA VAL A 571 -4.54 3.08 12.41
C VAL A 571 -3.94 4.04 11.37
N GLY A 572 -2.61 3.99 11.18
CA GLY A 572 -1.91 4.84 10.21
C GLY A 572 -1.77 6.31 10.62
N LEU A 573 -1.94 6.64 11.91
CA LEU A 573 -1.71 8.00 12.40
C LEU A 573 -0.20 8.24 12.55
N ASN A 574 0.31 9.31 11.93
CA ASN A 574 1.68 9.76 12.15
C ASN A 574 1.77 10.51 13.49
N THR A 575 2.82 10.27 14.27
CA THR A 575 3.02 10.92 15.57
C THR A 575 4.36 11.64 15.59
N ALA A 576 4.33 12.94 15.90
CA ALA A 576 5.49 13.81 16.03
C ALA A 576 5.64 14.22 17.50
N TYR A 577 5.67 13.24 18.41
CA TYR A 577 5.69 13.52 19.84
C TYR A 577 7.02 14.16 20.27
N GLN A 578 6.93 15.14 21.17
CA GLN A 578 8.05 15.53 22.02
C GLN A 578 8.27 14.45 23.07
N VAL A 579 9.50 14.00 23.26
CA VAL A 579 9.85 13.04 24.31
C VAL A 579 10.57 13.77 25.43
N THR A 580 10.07 13.63 26.66
CA THR A 580 10.66 14.26 27.85
C THR A 580 11.12 13.19 28.85
N ASP A 581 12.20 13.50 29.56
CA ASP A 581 12.68 12.71 30.71
C ASP A 581 12.21 13.32 32.06
N LYS A 582 11.44 14.43 32.02
CA LYS A 582 10.98 15.15 33.22
C LYS A 582 9.78 14.51 33.92
N ALA A 583 8.98 13.72 33.19
CA ALA A 583 7.76 13.10 33.70
C ALA A 583 7.41 11.85 32.89
N SER A 584 6.65 10.94 33.50
CA SER A 584 6.05 9.80 32.81
C SER A 584 4.94 10.24 31.85
N THR A 585 4.67 9.44 30.82
CA THR A 585 3.55 9.62 29.89
C THR A 585 2.25 9.78 30.66
N GLY A 586 1.47 10.80 30.27
CA GLY A 586 0.19 11.09 30.92
C GLY A 586 -0.79 9.93 30.81
N THR A 587 -1.65 9.80 31.81
CA THR A 587 -2.59 8.68 31.97
C THR A 587 -3.96 9.21 32.35
N CYS A 588 -5.02 8.51 31.94
CA CYS A 588 -6.38 8.77 32.42
C CYS A 588 -6.91 7.49 33.06
N ALA A 589 -7.27 7.52 34.35
CA ALA A 589 -7.97 6.40 34.96
C ALA A 589 -9.43 6.46 34.49
N VAL A 590 -9.90 5.38 33.86
CA VAL A 590 -11.29 5.24 33.42
C VAL A 590 -11.96 4.21 34.30
N LEU A 591 -12.59 4.68 35.38
CA LEU A 591 -13.21 3.87 36.41
C LEU A 591 -14.67 3.60 36.04
N ILE A 592 -15.00 2.35 35.72
CA ILE A 592 -16.33 1.95 35.24
C ILE A 592 -17.15 1.38 36.41
N THR A 593 -18.28 2.01 36.73
CA THR A 593 -19.25 1.55 37.74
C THR A 593 -20.63 1.39 37.09
N GLY A 594 -21.05 0.15 36.83
CA GLY A 594 -22.25 -0.11 36.04
C GLY A 594 -22.07 0.35 34.59
N GLU A 595 -22.88 1.33 34.16
CA GLU A 595 -22.80 1.96 32.84
C GLU A 595 -22.10 3.33 32.88
N GLU A 596 -21.76 3.83 34.07
CA GLU A 596 -21.17 5.14 34.28
C GLU A 596 -19.65 5.07 34.40
N ARG A 597 -18.97 6.17 34.03
CA ARG A 597 -17.51 6.27 34.08
C ARG A 597 -17.03 7.50 34.82
N SER A 598 -16.07 7.32 35.71
CA SER A 598 -15.34 8.42 36.34
C SER A 598 -13.94 8.51 35.74
N LEU A 599 -13.61 9.67 35.16
CA LEU A 599 -12.37 9.94 34.43
C LEU A 599 -11.44 10.78 35.31
N VAL A 600 -10.25 10.28 35.59
CA VAL A 600 -9.22 11.01 36.34
C VAL A 600 -7.97 11.15 35.49
N ALA A 601 -7.78 12.33 34.91
CA ALA A 601 -6.67 12.61 34.01
C ALA A 601 -5.46 13.15 34.79
N HIS A 602 -4.32 12.48 34.65
CA HIS A 602 -3.02 12.93 35.11
C HIS A 602 -2.13 13.23 33.88
N LEU A 603 -1.92 14.51 33.60
CA LEU A 603 -1.29 14.95 32.34
C LEU A 603 0.17 14.50 32.20
N GLY A 604 0.91 14.36 33.30
CA GLY A 604 2.31 13.91 33.28
C GLY A 604 3.16 14.66 32.26
N ALA A 605 3.82 13.91 31.38
CA ALA A 605 4.64 14.43 30.28
C ALA A 605 3.89 15.37 29.33
N ALA A 606 2.57 15.28 29.18
CA ALA A 606 1.82 16.18 28.30
C ALA A 606 1.97 17.65 28.72
N ASN A 607 2.08 17.94 30.03
CA ASN A 607 2.35 19.28 30.54
C ASN A 607 3.77 19.80 30.23
N CYS A 608 4.68 18.93 29.80
CA CYS A 608 6.05 19.29 29.46
C CYS A 608 6.20 19.74 27.99
N PHE A 609 5.12 19.84 27.22
CA PHE A 609 5.20 20.27 25.84
C PHE A 609 5.68 21.73 25.74
N THR A 610 6.65 21.99 24.87
CA THR A 610 7.25 23.32 24.68
C THR A 610 7.09 23.82 23.25
N SER A 611 6.99 25.13 23.06
CA SER A 611 6.99 25.76 21.73
C SER A 611 8.25 25.48 20.92
N ASP A 612 9.39 25.20 21.57
CA ASP A 612 10.63 24.78 20.91
C ASP A 612 10.43 23.55 20.02
N HIS A 613 9.72 22.52 20.49
CA HIS A 613 9.41 21.33 19.69
C HIS A 613 8.57 21.67 18.46
N MET A 614 7.64 22.62 18.58
CA MET A 614 6.86 23.14 17.46
C MET A 614 7.70 24.01 16.51
N ASN A 615 8.81 24.57 16.98
CA ASN A 615 9.76 25.36 16.20
C ASN A 615 10.80 24.50 15.46
N GLU A 616 10.97 23.22 15.83
CA GLU A 616 11.85 22.31 15.13
C GLU A 616 11.44 22.17 13.64
N PRO A 617 12.41 22.21 12.70
CA PRO A 617 12.10 22.11 11.27
C PRO A 617 11.33 20.84 10.88
N GLU A 618 11.62 19.72 11.56
CA GLU A 618 10.98 18.43 11.30
C GLU A 618 9.50 18.45 11.72
N THR A 619 9.21 18.93 12.92
CA THR A 619 7.83 19.10 13.43
C THR A 619 7.07 20.12 12.58
N TRP A 620 7.67 21.26 12.27
CA TRP A 620 7.03 22.32 11.50
C TRP A 620 6.74 21.90 10.05
N ALA A 621 7.56 21.02 9.45
CA ALA A 621 7.30 20.47 8.12
C ALA A 621 5.97 19.68 8.06
N HIS A 622 5.50 19.11 9.17
CA HIS A 622 4.18 18.49 9.24
C HIS A 622 3.05 19.52 9.19
N VAL A 623 3.21 20.66 9.87
CA VAL A 623 2.26 21.79 9.82
C VAL A 623 2.17 22.33 8.39
N GLN A 624 3.29 22.52 7.71
CA GLN A 624 3.33 23.06 6.35
C GLN A 624 2.60 22.19 5.32
N LYS A 625 2.59 20.87 5.52
CA LYS A 625 1.87 19.90 4.66
C LYS A 625 0.36 19.95 4.85
N SER A 626 -0.12 20.41 6.01
CA SER A 626 -1.51 20.34 6.41
C SER A 626 -2.43 21.22 5.57
N LYS A 627 -3.65 20.72 5.37
CA LYS A 627 -4.79 21.46 4.83
C LYS A 627 -5.71 21.92 5.97
N ILE A 628 -5.82 21.09 7.00
CA ILE A 628 -6.62 21.33 8.20
C ILE A 628 -5.71 21.20 9.42
N ILE A 629 -5.83 22.15 10.34
CA ILE A 629 -5.18 22.17 11.64
C ILE A 629 -6.29 22.09 12.70
N TYR A 630 -6.23 21.08 13.57
CA TYR A 630 -7.19 20.83 14.63
C TYR A 630 -6.53 20.90 16.01
N VAL A 631 -7.03 21.75 16.90
CA VAL A 631 -6.50 21.92 18.25
C VAL A 631 -7.62 21.70 19.27
N THR A 632 -7.36 20.93 20.32
CA THR A 632 -8.34 20.80 21.42
C THR A 632 -8.21 21.95 22.40
N GLY A 633 -9.31 22.27 23.08
CA GLY A 633 -9.33 23.25 24.17
C GLY A 633 -8.36 22.87 25.29
N PHE A 634 -8.17 21.56 25.54
CA PHE A 634 -7.20 21.07 26.53
C PHE A 634 -5.76 21.50 26.26
N PHE A 635 -5.38 21.79 25.01
CA PHE A 635 -4.02 22.21 24.71
C PHE A 635 -3.73 23.66 25.15
N PHE A 636 -4.76 24.47 25.42
CA PHE A 636 -4.60 25.81 26.01
C PHE A 636 -4.04 25.77 27.42
N THR A 637 -4.20 24.67 28.14
CA THR A 637 -3.61 24.48 29.49
C THR A 637 -2.10 24.24 29.44
N VAL A 638 -1.54 23.99 28.25
CA VAL A 638 -0.14 23.58 28.09
C VAL A 638 0.66 24.58 27.26
N CYS A 639 0.24 24.88 26.02
CA CYS A 639 1.08 25.67 25.12
C CYS A 639 0.29 26.62 24.22
N CYS A 640 -0.25 27.70 24.81
CA CYS A 640 -0.93 28.78 24.08
C CYS A 640 -0.08 29.38 22.94
N GLU A 641 1.25 29.48 23.13
CA GLU A 641 2.15 30.02 22.10
C GLU A 641 2.10 29.20 20.80
N SER A 642 2.17 27.87 20.92
CA SER A 642 2.07 26.97 19.77
C SER A 642 0.71 27.07 19.07
N ILE A 643 -0.38 27.22 19.84
CA ILE A 643 -1.73 27.41 19.29
C ILE A 643 -1.79 28.68 18.45
N MET A 644 -1.30 29.80 18.98
CA MET A 644 -1.31 31.07 18.25
C MET A 644 -0.41 31.04 17.01
N LYS A 645 0.73 30.33 17.07
CA LYS A 645 1.59 30.12 15.91
C LYS A 645 0.87 29.33 14.81
N LEU A 646 0.19 28.24 15.16
CA LEU A 646 -0.62 27.43 14.25
C LEU A 646 -1.77 28.25 13.62
N ALA A 647 -2.47 29.03 14.44
CA ALA A 647 -3.59 29.88 14.02
C ALA A 647 -3.14 30.95 13.00
N LYS A 648 -2.03 31.65 13.27
CA LYS A 648 -1.45 32.64 12.35
C LYS A 648 -0.98 32.00 11.05
N PHE A 649 -0.28 30.87 11.14
CA PHE A 649 0.14 30.12 9.94
C PHE A 649 -1.07 29.71 9.09
N ALA A 650 -2.15 29.26 9.72
CA ALA A 650 -3.36 28.87 9.02
C ALA A 650 -3.99 30.05 8.26
N LEU A 651 -4.06 31.22 8.89
CA LEU A 651 -4.53 32.46 8.28
C LEU A 651 -3.67 32.85 7.07
N GLU A 652 -2.35 32.93 7.26
CA GLU A 652 -1.39 33.35 6.22
C GLU A 652 -1.36 32.42 5.00
N ASN A 653 -1.64 31.13 5.20
CA ASN A 653 -1.52 30.10 4.17
C ASN A 653 -2.87 29.54 3.72
N ASN A 654 -3.98 30.21 4.06
CA ASN A 654 -5.34 29.80 3.73
C ASN A 654 -5.64 28.32 4.08
N ARG A 655 -5.23 27.90 5.27
CA ARG A 655 -5.53 26.57 5.86
C ARG A 655 -6.74 26.66 6.76
N THR A 656 -7.49 25.58 6.91
CA THR A 656 -8.59 25.55 7.88
C THR A 656 -8.03 25.37 9.29
N PHE A 657 -8.32 26.30 10.18
CA PHE A 657 -8.02 26.20 11.61
C PHE A 657 -9.29 25.88 12.38
N SER A 658 -9.31 24.75 13.08
CA SER A 658 -10.45 24.30 13.88
C SER A 658 -10.06 24.06 15.33
N ILE A 659 -11.00 24.33 16.22
CA ILE A 659 -10.86 24.03 17.64
C ILE A 659 -12.04 23.22 18.17
N ASN A 660 -11.80 22.48 19.23
CA ASN A 660 -12.85 21.93 20.09
C ASN A 660 -12.85 22.68 21.43
N LEU A 661 -14.03 23.04 21.97
CA LEU A 661 -14.15 23.70 23.27
C LEU A 661 -13.72 22.79 24.43
N SER A 662 -13.92 21.48 24.28
CA SER A 662 -13.38 20.36 25.05
C SER A 662 -13.86 20.21 26.50
N ALA A 663 -14.12 21.30 27.21
CA ALA A 663 -14.72 21.26 28.55
C ALA A 663 -15.23 22.64 29.01
N PRO A 664 -16.30 22.71 29.83
CA PRO A 664 -16.82 23.96 30.37
C PRO A 664 -15.78 24.81 31.11
N PHE A 665 -14.87 24.18 31.87
CA PHE A 665 -13.85 24.88 32.66
C PHE A 665 -12.88 25.68 31.77
N LEU A 666 -12.67 25.27 30.51
CA LEU A 666 -11.79 25.99 29.60
C LEU A 666 -12.41 27.34 29.21
N CYS A 667 -13.73 27.40 29.02
CA CYS A 667 -14.43 28.66 28.80
C CYS A 667 -14.42 29.56 30.04
N GLN A 668 -14.33 28.98 31.25
CA GLN A 668 -14.36 29.69 32.53
C GLN A 668 -12.98 30.23 32.94
N PHE A 669 -11.91 29.45 32.78
CA PHE A 669 -10.58 29.77 33.31
C PHE A 669 -9.57 30.18 32.23
N PHE A 670 -9.83 29.87 30.95
CA PHE A 670 -8.98 30.23 29.81
C PHE A 670 -9.68 31.18 28.85
N THR A 671 -10.66 31.95 29.34
CA THR A 671 -11.52 32.86 28.56
C THR A 671 -10.72 33.79 27.65
N ASP A 672 -9.71 34.47 28.18
CA ASP A 672 -8.91 35.43 27.41
C ASP A 672 -8.11 34.74 26.31
N LYS A 673 -7.54 33.57 26.60
CA LYS A 673 -6.79 32.78 25.62
C LYS A 673 -7.68 32.26 24.48
N LEU A 674 -8.90 31.84 24.80
CA LEU A 674 -9.90 31.47 23.80
C LEU A 674 -10.33 32.69 22.97
N LYS A 675 -10.59 33.84 23.59
CA LYS A 675 -10.92 35.10 22.91
C LYS A 675 -9.83 35.53 21.93
N ASP A 676 -8.56 35.37 22.29
CA ASP A 676 -7.42 35.67 21.42
C ASP A 676 -7.36 34.74 20.18
N ALA A 677 -7.74 33.47 20.34
CA ALA A 677 -7.69 32.47 19.27
C ALA A 677 -8.91 32.52 18.33
N ILE A 678 -10.11 32.77 18.85
CA ILE A 678 -11.39 32.75 18.10
C ILE A 678 -11.35 33.51 16.76
N PRO A 679 -10.75 34.72 16.65
CA PRO A 679 -10.67 35.44 15.38
C PRO A 679 -10.01 34.67 14.23
N TYR A 680 -9.19 33.66 14.52
CA TYR A 680 -8.53 32.82 13.53
C TYR A 680 -9.33 31.55 13.19
N VAL A 681 -10.29 31.17 14.03
CA VAL A 681 -10.97 29.86 13.98
C VAL A 681 -12.02 29.83 12.89
N ASP A 682 -11.87 28.90 11.96
CA ASP A 682 -12.84 28.60 10.90
C ASP A 682 -13.93 27.63 11.36
N ILE A 683 -13.62 26.66 12.23
CA ILE A 683 -14.58 25.66 12.72
C ILE A 683 -14.48 25.53 14.25
N ILE A 684 -15.60 25.68 14.96
CA ILE A 684 -15.71 25.40 16.40
C ILE A 684 -16.56 24.15 16.60
N PHE A 685 -16.01 23.17 17.32
CA PHE A 685 -16.74 22.02 17.84
C PHE A 685 -16.98 22.18 19.34
N GLY A 686 -18.10 21.67 19.84
CA GLY A 686 -18.34 21.49 21.27
C GLY A 686 -19.62 20.72 21.55
N ASN A 687 -19.91 20.48 22.82
CA ASN A 687 -21.21 19.95 23.27
C ASN A 687 -22.09 21.05 23.89
N GLU A 688 -23.30 20.70 24.30
CA GLU A 688 -24.28 21.63 24.88
C GLU A 688 -23.76 22.36 26.13
N ASP A 689 -23.06 21.65 27.02
CA ASP A 689 -22.54 22.21 28.27
C ASP A 689 -21.40 23.19 28.00
N GLU A 690 -20.52 22.85 27.06
CA GLU A 690 -19.46 23.73 26.57
C GLU A 690 -20.02 24.96 25.87
N ALA A 691 -21.10 24.82 25.09
CA ALA A 691 -21.77 25.94 24.44
C ALA A 691 -22.40 26.89 25.48
N MET A 692 -23.08 26.37 26.49
CA MET A 692 -23.62 27.18 27.59
C MET A 692 -22.51 27.90 28.37
N ALA A 693 -21.40 27.20 28.65
CA ALA A 693 -20.23 27.81 29.29
C ALA A 693 -19.59 28.89 28.43
N PHE A 694 -19.51 28.69 27.11
CA PHE A 694 -19.04 29.67 26.14
C PHE A 694 -19.94 30.91 26.14
N SER A 695 -21.26 30.72 26.08
CA SER A 695 -22.23 31.82 26.11
C SER A 695 -22.05 32.69 27.35
N LYS A 696 -21.98 32.06 28.52
CA LYS A 696 -21.84 32.76 29.80
C LYS A 696 -20.52 33.53 29.91
N ASN A 697 -19.39 32.88 29.62
CA ASN A 697 -18.07 33.43 29.94
C ASN A 697 -17.42 34.21 28.79
N ILE A 698 -17.68 33.83 27.54
CA ILE A 698 -17.07 34.45 26.36
C ILE A 698 -18.00 35.48 25.72
N LEU A 699 -19.28 35.15 25.54
CA LEU A 699 -20.29 36.07 24.98
C LEU A 699 -20.90 37.02 26.03
N GLY A 700 -20.76 36.70 27.32
CA GLY A 700 -21.38 37.45 28.41
C GLY A 700 -22.91 37.34 28.44
N LYS A 701 -23.47 36.25 27.89
CA LYS A 701 -24.90 35.98 27.80
C LYS A 701 -25.25 34.68 28.51
N GLU A 702 -26.17 34.73 29.46
CA GLU A 702 -26.68 33.51 30.10
C GLU A 702 -27.86 32.99 29.27
N SER A 703 -27.65 31.88 28.55
CA SER A 703 -28.62 31.29 27.64
C SER A 703 -28.54 29.77 27.70
N THR A 704 -29.67 29.10 27.52
CA THR A 704 -29.79 27.64 27.36
C THR A 704 -30.25 27.25 25.95
N ASP A 705 -30.51 28.22 25.07
CA ASP A 705 -30.86 27.98 23.67
C ASP A 705 -29.59 27.72 22.85
N ILE A 706 -29.28 26.43 22.63
CA ILE A 706 -28.07 25.98 21.93
C ILE A 706 -28.02 26.50 20.47
N ALA A 707 -29.16 26.61 19.80
CA ALA A 707 -29.22 27.11 18.43
C ALA A 707 -28.86 28.61 18.37
N ALA A 708 -29.41 29.40 19.29
CA ALA A 708 -29.07 30.82 19.41
C ALA A 708 -27.60 31.03 19.79
N ILE A 709 -27.07 30.22 20.72
CA ILE A 709 -25.66 30.28 21.12
C ILE A 709 -24.75 29.96 19.92
N ALA A 710 -25.02 28.88 19.19
CA ALA A 710 -24.22 28.49 18.02
C ALA A 710 -24.22 29.57 16.93
N LYS A 711 -25.37 30.25 16.72
CA LYS A 711 -25.49 31.40 15.82
C LYS A 711 -24.60 32.57 16.28
N ASP A 712 -24.67 32.94 17.56
CA ASP A 712 -23.84 34.00 18.11
C ASP A 712 -22.34 33.69 17.97
N MET A 713 -21.93 32.46 18.26
CA MET A 713 -20.55 31.97 18.07
C MET A 713 -20.10 32.09 16.60
N SER A 714 -20.99 31.73 15.66
CA SER A 714 -20.70 31.78 14.23
C SER A 714 -20.50 33.22 13.72
N ASN A 715 -21.23 34.18 14.31
CA ASN A 715 -21.18 35.59 13.97
C ASN A 715 -20.09 36.40 14.70
N MET A 716 -19.32 35.80 15.62
CA MET A 716 -18.21 36.51 16.27
C MET A 716 -17.17 37.01 15.24
N PRO A 717 -16.46 38.12 15.50
CA PRO A 717 -15.46 38.67 14.59
C PRO A 717 -14.42 37.64 14.13
N LYS A 718 -13.96 37.78 12.89
CA LYS A 718 -12.99 36.87 12.26
C LYS A 718 -12.05 37.63 11.34
N LEU A 719 -10.81 37.16 11.25
CA LEU A 719 -9.73 37.80 10.48
C LEU A 719 -9.67 37.38 9.00
N ASN A 720 -10.39 36.33 8.59
CA ASN A 720 -10.46 35.91 7.19
C ASN A 720 -11.91 35.88 6.69
N ASP A 721 -12.08 35.86 5.37
CA ASP A 721 -13.38 35.99 4.70
C ASP A 721 -14.27 34.73 4.76
N ARG A 722 -13.76 33.60 5.25
CA ARG A 722 -14.57 32.37 5.36
C ARG A 722 -15.56 32.53 6.51
N LYS A 723 -16.83 32.18 6.27
CA LYS A 723 -17.82 32.09 7.36
C LYS A 723 -17.38 31.05 8.39
N ARG A 724 -17.51 31.37 9.68
CA ARG A 724 -17.22 30.42 10.75
C ARG A 724 -18.31 29.35 10.81
N ILE A 725 -17.89 28.10 10.88
CA ILE A 725 -18.77 26.94 11.06
C ILE A 725 -18.78 26.59 12.54
N VAL A 726 -19.95 26.50 13.15
CA VAL A 726 -20.10 26.06 14.54
C VAL A 726 -20.93 24.81 14.57
N ILE A 727 -20.44 23.77 15.25
CA ILE A 727 -21.07 22.47 15.33
C ILE A 727 -21.17 22.07 16.79
N ILE A 728 -22.39 22.01 17.31
CA ILE A 728 -22.69 21.65 18.70
C ILE A 728 -23.42 20.31 18.75
N THR A 729 -22.80 19.30 19.36
CA THR A 729 -23.42 18.00 19.64
C THR A 729 -24.29 18.09 20.89
N GLN A 730 -25.33 17.26 21.00
CA GLN A 730 -26.31 17.30 22.09
C GLN A 730 -26.72 15.90 22.58
N GLY A 731 -25.76 14.99 22.73
CA GLY A 731 -26.03 13.58 23.04
C GLY A 731 -26.93 12.91 21.99
N ASP A 732 -28.13 12.50 22.40
CA ASP A 732 -29.14 11.85 21.55
C ASP A 732 -30.06 12.84 20.80
N LYS A 733 -29.92 14.15 21.04
CA LYS A 733 -30.63 15.23 20.34
C LYS A 733 -29.90 15.61 19.04
N PRO A 734 -30.58 16.32 18.11
CA PRO A 734 -29.96 16.75 16.86
C PRO A 734 -28.67 17.56 17.06
N VAL A 735 -27.71 17.36 16.17
CA VAL A 735 -26.50 18.20 16.08
C VAL A 735 -26.88 19.55 15.50
N ILE A 736 -26.45 20.64 16.13
CA ILE A 736 -26.66 22.01 15.64
C ILE A 736 -25.49 22.40 14.73
N LEU A 737 -25.79 22.81 13.51
CA LEU A 737 -24.86 23.42 12.56
C LEU A 737 -25.24 24.90 12.35
N ALA A 738 -24.35 25.83 12.69
CA ALA A 738 -24.54 27.26 12.46
C ALA A 738 -23.45 27.87 11.55
N ILE A 739 -23.88 28.68 10.57
CA ILE A 739 -23.01 29.41 9.63
C ILE A 739 -23.62 30.80 9.34
N GLY A 740 -23.05 31.84 9.94
CA GLY A 740 -23.67 33.17 9.97
C GLY A 740 -25.05 33.08 10.63
N ASP A 741 -26.07 33.60 9.95
CA ASP A 741 -27.45 33.52 10.42
C ASP A 741 -28.17 32.19 10.13
N SER A 742 -27.54 31.28 9.36
CA SER A 742 -28.14 30.00 9.01
C SER A 742 -27.90 28.98 10.12
N ILE A 743 -28.97 28.32 10.56
CA ILE A 743 -28.96 27.22 11.53
C ILE A 743 -29.62 26.00 10.89
N LYS A 744 -29.03 24.81 11.09
CA LYS A 744 -29.61 23.52 10.74
C LYS A 744 -29.50 22.57 11.92
N GLU A 745 -30.55 21.78 12.12
CA GLU A 745 -30.57 20.66 13.06
C GLU A 745 -30.45 19.36 12.28
N ILE A 746 -29.45 18.56 12.62
CA ILE A 746 -29.19 17.29 11.93
C ILE A 746 -29.51 16.15 12.89
N PRO A 747 -30.49 15.29 12.56
CA PRO A 747 -30.94 14.24 13.48
C PRO A 747 -29.85 13.20 13.72
N VAL A 748 -29.79 12.71 14.96
CA VAL A 748 -28.86 11.67 15.40
C VAL A 748 -29.60 10.33 15.46
N GLN A 749 -28.95 9.24 15.06
CA GLN A 749 -29.49 7.90 15.24
C GLN A 749 -29.57 7.59 16.75
N LYS A 750 -30.76 7.21 17.21
CA LYS A 750 -30.97 6.76 18.59
C LYS A 750 -30.58 5.29 18.75
N PHE A 751 -30.01 4.97 19.90
CA PHE A 751 -29.65 3.62 20.31
C PHE A 751 -30.40 3.27 21.59
N GLU A 752 -30.81 2.01 21.72
CA GLU A 752 -31.35 1.50 22.98
C GLU A 752 -30.23 1.51 24.03
N HIS A 753 -30.58 1.75 25.29
CA HIS A 753 -29.60 1.83 26.39
C HIS A 753 -28.71 0.58 26.46
N SER A 754 -29.30 -0.60 26.23
CA SER A 754 -28.61 -1.90 26.21
C SER A 754 -27.57 -2.07 25.09
N GLN A 755 -27.58 -1.20 24.08
CA GLN A 755 -26.58 -1.19 23.00
C GLN A 755 -25.39 -0.29 23.35
N ILE A 756 -25.56 0.65 24.28
CA ILE A 756 -24.53 1.61 24.68
C ILE A 756 -23.63 0.92 25.70
N VAL A 757 -22.36 0.77 25.36
CA VAL A 757 -21.32 0.17 26.22
C VAL A 757 -20.49 1.26 26.90
N ASP A 758 -20.30 2.39 26.22
CA ASP A 758 -19.42 3.46 26.65
C ASP A 758 -19.78 4.78 25.95
N THR A 759 -19.88 5.90 26.65
CA THR A 759 -20.03 7.21 25.99
C THR A 759 -18.70 7.95 25.81
N ASN A 760 -17.61 7.45 26.40
CA ASN A 760 -16.29 8.06 26.34
C ASN A 760 -15.74 8.12 24.91
N GLY A 761 -15.19 9.26 24.53
CA GLY A 761 -14.65 9.49 23.20
C GLY A 761 -15.69 9.62 22.08
N ALA A 762 -17.00 9.65 22.39
CA ALA A 762 -18.05 9.86 21.38
C ALA A 762 -17.89 11.21 20.65
N GLY A 763 -17.58 12.27 21.38
CA GLY A 763 -17.30 13.60 20.80
C GLY A 763 -15.99 13.63 19.99
N ASP A 764 -14.95 12.95 20.46
CA ASP A 764 -13.69 12.84 19.71
C ASP A 764 -13.89 12.08 18.39
N ALA A 765 -14.67 10.99 18.45
CA ALA A 765 -15.03 10.21 17.29
C ALA A 765 -15.84 11.05 16.30
N PHE A 766 -16.82 11.82 16.79
CA PHE A 766 -17.62 12.74 15.97
C PHE A 766 -16.72 13.68 15.17
N VAL A 767 -15.78 14.35 15.85
CA VAL A 767 -14.83 15.26 15.20
C VAL A 767 -13.96 14.50 14.19
N GLY A 768 -13.48 13.31 14.53
CA GLY A 768 -12.70 12.48 13.61
C GLY A 768 -13.46 12.11 12.33
N GLY A 769 -14.73 11.71 12.46
CA GLY A 769 -15.63 11.45 11.33
C GLY A 769 -15.86 12.68 10.46
N PHE A 770 -16.12 13.83 11.11
CA PHE A 770 -16.25 15.10 10.42
C PHE A 770 -14.99 15.45 9.63
N LEU A 771 -13.82 15.44 10.29
CA LEU A 771 -12.54 15.79 9.66
C LEU A 771 -12.18 14.84 8.50
N ALA A 772 -12.51 13.55 8.62
CA ALA A 772 -12.28 12.57 7.56
C ALA A 772 -13.04 12.89 6.27
N GLN A 773 -14.27 13.40 6.36
CA GLN A 773 -15.03 13.81 5.18
C GLN A 773 -14.66 15.24 4.74
N TYR A 774 -14.44 16.14 5.69
CA TYR A 774 -14.15 17.54 5.42
C TYR A 774 -12.82 17.71 4.66
N VAL A 775 -11.79 16.92 5.00
CA VAL A 775 -10.50 16.94 4.28
C VAL A 775 -10.64 16.56 2.81
N GLN A 776 -11.65 15.73 2.49
CA GLN A 776 -11.99 15.26 1.15
C GLN A 776 -12.98 16.19 0.41
N ASP A 777 -13.20 17.40 0.92
CA ASP A 777 -14.10 18.41 0.34
C ASP A 777 -15.53 17.86 0.12
N LYS A 778 -16.04 17.09 1.09
CA LYS A 778 -17.45 16.69 1.15
C LYS A 778 -18.30 17.85 1.70
N ASP A 779 -19.59 17.82 1.41
CA ASP A 779 -20.54 18.77 2.00
C ASP A 779 -20.64 18.57 3.52
N LEU A 780 -21.06 19.63 4.23
CA LEU A 780 -21.06 19.66 5.69
C LEU A 780 -22.04 18.66 6.30
N GLU A 781 -23.16 18.39 5.64
CA GLU A 781 -24.13 17.40 6.09
C GLU A 781 -23.53 16.01 6.06
N LYS A 782 -22.78 15.65 5.00
CA LYS A 782 -22.05 14.38 4.93
C LYS A 782 -20.92 14.31 5.95
N CYS A 783 -20.27 15.42 6.26
CA CYS A 783 -19.27 15.47 7.32
C CYS A 783 -19.89 15.17 8.70
N ILE A 784 -21.04 15.78 8.99
CA ILE A 784 -21.76 15.58 10.25
C ILE A 784 -22.36 14.18 10.31
N ASP A 785 -22.95 13.67 9.23
CA ASP A 785 -23.44 12.29 9.10
C ASP A 785 -22.34 11.25 9.41
N CYS A 786 -21.12 11.46 8.90
CA CYS A 786 -19.98 10.60 9.22
C CYS A 786 -19.59 10.67 10.69
N GLY A 787 -19.60 11.88 11.26
CA GLY A 787 -19.40 12.10 12.69
C GLY A 787 -20.44 11.35 13.54
N ILE A 788 -21.72 11.51 13.23
CA ILE A 788 -22.83 10.82 13.91
C ILE A 788 -22.68 9.30 13.81
N TRP A 789 -22.40 8.79 12.62
CA TRP A 789 -22.23 7.36 12.38
C TRP A 789 -21.09 6.78 13.22
N VAL A 790 -19.91 7.42 13.22
CA VAL A 790 -18.76 6.88 13.95
C VAL A 790 -18.95 7.03 15.46
N SER A 791 -19.58 8.10 15.94
CA SER A 791 -19.97 8.21 17.35
C SER A 791 -20.90 7.08 17.76
N GLY A 792 -21.94 6.80 16.95
CA GLY A 792 -22.84 5.66 17.18
C GLY A 792 -22.12 4.32 17.21
N LEU A 793 -21.07 4.14 16.40
CA LEU A 793 -20.23 2.94 16.44
C LEU A 793 -19.36 2.87 17.70
N ILE A 794 -18.72 3.97 18.08
CA ILE A 794 -17.82 4.02 19.23
C ILE A 794 -18.60 3.81 20.53
N ILE A 795 -19.82 4.33 20.65
CA ILE A 795 -20.56 4.18 21.90
C ILE A 795 -21.00 2.74 22.22
N GLN A 796 -20.95 1.85 21.22
CA GLN A 796 -21.26 0.43 21.38
C GLN A 796 -20.00 -0.40 21.75
N ARG A 797 -18.89 0.25 22.11
CA ARG A 797 -17.58 -0.39 22.35
C ARG A 797 -16.89 0.23 23.55
N SER A 798 -16.01 -0.51 24.23
CA SER A 798 -15.15 0.07 25.28
C SER A 798 -14.08 0.97 24.66
N GLY A 799 -14.10 2.25 25.03
CA GLY A 799 -13.19 3.30 24.61
C GLY A 799 -13.29 3.67 23.13
N CYS A 800 -12.43 4.61 22.70
CA CYS A 800 -12.28 4.96 21.29
C CYS A 800 -11.51 3.87 20.52
N THR A 801 -12.19 2.74 20.26
CA THR A 801 -11.65 1.54 19.61
C THR A 801 -12.39 1.22 18.31
N PHE A 802 -11.66 0.71 17.31
CA PHE A 802 -12.18 0.57 15.94
C PHE A 802 -12.26 -0.90 15.51
N PRO A 803 -13.29 -1.30 14.73
CA PRO A 803 -13.29 -2.59 14.05
C PRO A 803 -12.24 -2.62 12.91
N LYS A 804 -11.86 -3.84 12.49
CA LYS A 804 -10.87 -4.02 11.40
C LYS A 804 -11.37 -3.50 10.06
N GLU A 805 -12.67 -3.61 9.80
CA GLU A 805 -13.30 -3.15 8.56
C GLU A 805 -14.06 -1.85 8.81
N MET A 806 -13.81 -0.86 7.95
CA MET A 806 -14.57 0.39 7.90
C MET A 806 -15.68 0.23 6.86
N ASN A 807 -16.94 0.38 7.27
CA ASN A 807 -18.13 0.13 6.45
C ASN A 807 -19.01 1.38 6.24
N TYR A 808 -18.51 2.57 6.54
CA TYR A 808 -19.19 3.84 6.21
C TYR A 808 -19.25 4.03 4.69
N GLN A 809 -20.44 4.37 4.18
CA GLN A 809 -20.72 4.51 2.73
C GLN A 809 -20.82 5.97 2.29
#